data_AF-A0A812SU36-F1
#
_entry.id   AF-A0A812SU36-F1
#
_cell.length_a   1.000
_cell.length_b   1.000
_cell.length_c   1.000
_cell.angle_alpha   90.00
_cell.angle_beta   90.00
_cell.angle_gamma   90.00
#
_symmetry.space_group_name_H-M   'P 1'
#
loop_
_entity.id
_entity.type
_entity.pdbx_description
1 polymer ?
#
loop_
_entity_poly.entity_id
_entity_poly.type
_entity_poly.pdbx_seq_one_letter_code
_entity_poly.pdbx_strand_id
1 'polypeptide(L)'
;MCQKQLLDRLLLHPPFAIHIALPCGTGSRARERPISKKARLAGAPEPVPLRDNDHILGLPNLSDTDKARVRKANELCRFVVELIRALPSSTFVSIENPNNSWIWGVLAFFVQESRDPALLEKWRRMIDVRFHNCMKGGRRPKHSRFRCSDSRLSSMAVECDNQHRHDPYLVYQTGRQWRFSTAEEAEYPPQLCQEVSQLLAATAGLPSCLEPPAGPRAVWPQPRGSHKLIPEFLEFRTEAPLDRPFKEFTSGLGGGSGRFGVYRTPTEFIDCALKLSHPFDTQHCVPDAVKRNIFRRLTEGPSAFAEERLRLYNRLNQMEKELRYEEARLHSTLPDHTREVIKGKNLLLWAQLLKETKFPDEGVFDLMMGVDLVGKPDKSPLFETKDSPATSTPELLLESARWRRERLKGRDPHEKDPEATWQLWDCTLKDRDDGFLTGPFYDEDEVKKHLGVEEFVCSRRFVIEQGTPERPKLRPIDNYKEGGVNEAYHSLEKLALFDVNWMTAMATYIARVSDGTGDLEIVLSTGEILHGELHSSWKAKKPVWQGRTLDLEKAYRQVPLSTESLRLGVVMVTDPNSGKPCYFVAQSLPFGASSSVFAFNRLSRSILHLSWNLIGMISGCFYDDFPLLEIQSSAKLVSESFEHLLRKIGWRYSNDPAKTSPFNESFDLLGIRLNAGDISNGVVVLQNKASRLEKMKDTFIRMALKGEWDLRQIQSLQGQVNFALGFASGRAFKMLQRALGSFIRNPEDRSASDFQTLCEFGIRLIDECKLRVATFGVVVLDPFTSSKLVAGGRIPKTLVEFWKLDSPEQVIAQAEAFAVVLAREAFRNFIHGRRTIYFIDNEGAREVLIKGASKSRTLLLLGARFFEMENLDQSLTWLERVPSASNVADGPSRGEIAETAKVIGGTIVDLQEKVEELGELCKSTVQIPWKLLK
;
A
#
# COMPACT_ATOMS: atom_id res chain seq x y z
N MET A 1 -19.40 -14.84 -25.18
CA MET A 1 -19.99 -13.59 -24.63
C MET A 1 -19.23 -12.36 -25.10
N CYS A 2 -18.00 -12.11 -24.64
CA CYS A 2 -17.24 -10.89 -24.90
C CYS A 2 -17.10 -10.52 -26.40
N GLN A 3 -16.80 -11.48 -27.28
CA GLN A 3 -16.74 -11.26 -28.74
C GLN A 3 -18.06 -10.76 -29.34
N LYS A 4 -19.21 -11.23 -28.82
CA LYS A 4 -20.52 -10.74 -29.26
C LYS A 4 -20.73 -9.31 -28.78
N GLN A 5 -20.47 -9.01 -27.52
CA GLN A 5 -20.58 -7.65 -26.97
C GLN A 5 -19.66 -6.64 -27.68
N LEU A 6 -18.49 -7.07 -28.15
CA LEU A 6 -17.61 -6.26 -28.99
C LEU A 6 -18.26 -6.00 -30.36
N LEU A 7 -18.80 -7.03 -31.02
CA LEU A 7 -19.51 -6.88 -32.30
C LEU A 7 -20.75 -5.99 -32.17
N ASP A 8 -21.58 -6.22 -31.15
CA ASP A 8 -22.77 -5.42 -30.83
C ASP A 8 -22.39 -3.94 -30.63
N ARG A 9 -21.28 -3.65 -29.91
CA ARG A 9 -20.79 -2.28 -29.70
C ARG A 9 -20.22 -1.64 -30.97
N LEU A 10 -19.51 -2.40 -31.81
CA LEU A 10 -18.95 -1.90 -33.08
C LEU A 10 -20.03 -1.69 -34.15
N LEU A 11 -21.19 -2.35 -34.04
CA LEU A 11 -22.38 -2.09 -34.87
C LEU A 11 -23.13 -0.84 -34.40
N LEU A 12 -23.24 -0.61 -33.08
CA LEU A 12 -23.84 0.61 -32.52
C LEU A 12 -22.99 1.85 -32.75
N HIS A 13 -21.65 1.71 -32.69
CA HIS A 13 -20.70 2.80 -32.89
C HIS A 13 -19.54 2.35 -33.80
N PRO A 14 -19.73 2.38 -35.14
CA PRO A 14 -18.69 1.99 -36.09
C PRO A 14 -17.45 2.90 -36.00
N PRO A 15 -16.23 2.34 -35.85
CA PRO A 15 -15.02 3.15 -35.78
C PRO A 15 -14.60 3.64 -37.17
N PHE A 16 -13.87 4.76 -37.22
CA PHE A 16 -13.23 5.23 -38.44
C PHE A 16 -12.23 4.20 -39.01
N ALA A 17 -11.49 3.53 -38.14
CA ALA A 17 -10.50 2.52 -38.50
C ALA A 17 -10.44 1.40 -37.46
N ILE A 18 -10.11 0.18 -37.91
CA ILE A 18 -9.78 -0.97 -37.06
C ILE A 18 -8.53 -1.68 -37.60
N HIS A 19 -7.69 -2.11 -36.67
CA HIS A 19 -6.50 -2.92 -36.93
C HIS A 19 -6.60 -4.26 -36.18
N ILE A 20 -6.38 -5.36 -36.88
CA ILE A 20 -6.66 -6.73 -36.41
C ILE A 20 -5.38 -7.55 -36.47
N ALA A 21 -4.61 -7.53 -35.37
CA ALA A 21 -3.42 -8.36 -35.21
C ALA A 21 -3.81 -9.80 -34.85
N LEU A 22 -3.51 -10.77 -35.72
CA LEU A 22 -3.89 -12.18 -35.51
C LEU A 22 -2.72 -13.02 -34.97
N PRO A 23 -2.90 -13.83 -33.91
CA PRO A 23 -1.82 -14.61 -33.32
C PRO A 23 -1.33 -15.72 -34.27
N CYS A 24 -0.19 -15.50 -34.93
CA CYS A 24 0.36 -16.39 -35.95
C CYS A 24 0.82 -17.77 -35.43
N GLY A 25 0.78 -18.04 -34.11
CA GLY A 25 1.41 -19.19 -33.46
C GLY A 25 0.93 -20.61 -33.88
N THR A 26 -0.15 -20.72 -34.66
CA THR A 26 -0.58 -21.99 -35.29
C THR A 26 -0.47 -22.00 -36.82
N GLY A 27 -0.07 -20.89 -37.45
CA GLY A 27 0.14 -20.78 -38.90
C GLY A 27 1.54 -20.28 -39.30
N SER A 28 2.43 -20.01 -38.34
CA SER A 28 3.77 -19.50 -38.60
C SER A 28 4.68 -20.56 -39.23
N ARG A 29 5.10 -20.31 -40.46
CA ARG A 29 6.09 -21.12 -41.21
C ARG A 29 7.49 -21.11 -40.60
N ALA A 30 7.72 -20.35 -39.53
CA ALA A 30 8.93 -20.52 -38.70
C ALA A 30 9.04 -21.94 -38.10
N ARG A 31 7.91 -22.66 -37.96
CA ARG A 31 7.85 -24.09 -37.56
C ARG A 31 8.41 -25.06 -38.61
N GLU A 32 8.67 -24.61 -39.83
CA GLU A 32 9.26 -25.44 -40.90
C GLU A 32 10.80 -25.35 -40.93
N ARG A 33 11.41 -24.53 -40.06
CA ARG A 33 12.86 -24.35 -39.99
C ARG A 33 13.47 -25.26 -38.91
N PRO A 34 14.36 -26.20 -39.25
CA PRO A 34 14.96 -27.11 -38.27
C PRO A 34 15.86 -26.36 -37.29
N ILE A 35 15.86 -26.77 -36.02
CA ILE A 35 16.71 -26.16 -34.99
C ILE A 35 18.16 -26.68 -35.14
N SER A 36 19.13 -25.80 -34.86
CA SER A 36 20.55 -26.16 -34.91
C SER A 36 20.86 -27.39 -34.03
N LYS A 37 21.73 -28.27 -34.53
CA LYS A 37 22.10 -29.52 -33.82
C LYS A 37 22.62 -29.25 -32.41
N LYS A 38 23.34 -28.14 -32.20
CA LYS A 38 23.83 -27.68 -30.89
C LYS A 38 22.70 -27.34 -29.91
N ALA A 39 21.66 -26.62 -30.36
CA ALA A 39 20.53 -26.27 -29.49
C ALA A 39 19.63 -27.48 -29.19
N ARG A 40 19.45 -28.40 -30.14
CA ARG A 40 18.71 -29.65 -29.90
C ARG A 40 19.43 -30.58 -28.91
N LEU A 41 20.76 -30.71 -29.02
CA LEU A 41 21.57 -31.42 -28.03
C LEU A 41 21.53 -30.77 -26.63
N ALA A 42 21.25 -29.47 -26.53
CA ALA A 42 21.02 -28.79 -25.26
C ALA A 42 19.58 -28.94 -24.72
N GLY A 43 18.67 -29.62 -25.44
CA GLY A 43 17.28 -29.83 -25.03
C GLY A 43 16.28 -28.78 -25.51
N ALA A 44 16.60 -27.98 -26.54
CA ALA A 44 15.66 -27.03 -27.13
C ALA A 44 14.53 -27.76 -27.91
N PRO A 45 13.24 -27.42 -27.68
CA PRO A 45 12.11 -28.10 -28.31
C PRO A 45 11.98 -27.74 -29.79
N GLU A 46 11.92 -28.74 -30.67
CA GLU A 46 11.75 -28.56 -32.12
C GLU A 46 10.26 -28.40 -32.48
N PRO A 47 9.78 -27.22 -32.94
CA PRO A 47 8.35 -26.98 -33.10
C PRO A 47 7.85 -27.50 -34.44
N VAL A 48 7.16 -28.65 -34.45
CA VAL A 48 6.59 -29.25 -35.67
C VAL A 48 5.57 -28.35 -36.39
N PRO A 49 5.45 -28.38 -37.73
CA PRO A 49 4.33 -27.76 -38.45
C PRO A 49 2.97 -28.28 -37.95
N LEU A 50 1.94 -27.43 -37.99
CA LEU A 50 0.58 -27.78 -37.52
C LEU A 50 -0.49 -27.76 -38.64
N ARG A 51 -0.11 -27.25 -39.81
CA ARG A 51 -0.89 -27.05 -41.04
C ARG A 51 0.07 -27.22 -42.21
N ASP A 52 -0.45 -27.63 -43.35
CA ASP A 52 0.23 -27.57 -44.64
C ASP A 52 -0.72 -26.94 -45.69
N ASN A 53 -0.42 -27.12 -46.97
CA ASN A 53 -1.24 -26.60 -48.08
C ASN A 53 -2.64 -27.24 -48.14
N ASP A 54 -2.72 -28.54 -47.89
CA ASP A 54 -3.90 -29.36 -48.17
C ASP A 54 -4.77 -29.50 -46.90
N HIS A 55 -4.13 -29.41 -45.73
CA HIS A 55 -4.69 -29.45 -44.39
C HIS A 55 -4.66 -28.06 -43.74
N ILE A 56 -5.11 -27.02 -44.46
CA ILE A 56 -5.03 -25.63 -44.01
C ILE A 56 -5.75 -25.38 -42.66
N LEU A 57 -6.77 -26.17 -42.33
CA LEU A 57 -7.49 -26.10 -41.05
C LEU A 57 -6.81 -26.86 -39.90
N GLY A 58 -5.76 -27.64 -40.16
CA GLY A 58 -5.04 -28.47 -39.19
C GLY A 58 -4.72 -29.87 -39.74
N LEU A 59 -3.50 -30.36 -39.52
CA LEU A 59 -3.08 -31.72 -39.89
C LEU A 59 -3.98 -32.80 -39.24
N PRO A 60 -4.17 -33.97 -39.87
CA PRO A 60 -5.00 -35.04 -39.30
C PRO A 60 -4.41 -35.63 -38.02
N ASN A 61 -3.07 -35.76 -37.96
CA ASN A 61 -2.35 -36.47 -36.89
C ASN A 61 -1.82 -35.53 -35.79
N LEU A 62 -2.59 -34.49 -35.44
CA LEU A 62 -2.22 -33.55 -34.37
C LEU A 62 -2.43 -34.14 -32.96
N SER A 63 -1.53 -33.79 -32.04
CA SER A 63 -1.73 -33.98 -30.59
C SER A 63 -3.01 -33.28 -30.12
N ASP A 64 -3.72 -33.78 -29.11
CA ASP A 64 -4.94 -33.12 -28.60
C ASP A 64 -4.69 -31.67 -28.17
N THR A 65 -3.52 -31.40 -27.61
CA THR A 65 -3.06 -30.05 -27.24
C THR A 65 -2.97 -29.13 -28.45
N ASP A 66 -2.33 -29.57 -29.54
CA ASP A 66 -2.21 -28.75 -30.76
C ASP A 66 -3.51 -28.68 -31.55
N LYS A 67 -4.29 -29.76 -31.58
CA LYS A 67 -5.65 -29.83 -32.14
C LYS A 67 -6.56 -28.80 -31.47
N ALA A 68 -6.50 -28.67 -30.14
CA ALA A 68 -7.22 -27.64 -29.39
C ALA A 68 -6.70 -26.21 -29.67
N ARG A 69 -5.38 -26.02 -29.82
CA ARG A 69 -4.77 -24.71 -30.20
C ARG A 69 -5.20 -24.28 -31.60
N VAL A 70 -5.16 -25.21 -32.56
CA VAL A 70 -5.60 -25.02 -33.96
C VAL A 70 -7.09 -24.71 -34.01
N ARG A 71 -7.94 -25.45 -33.28
CA ARG A 71 -9.39 -25.18 -33.22
C ARG A 71 -9.69 -23.76 -32.72
N LYS A 72 -9.06 -23.31 -31.63
CA LYS A 72 -9.21 -21.93 -31.12
C LYS A 72 -8.73 -20.86 -32.11
N ALA A 73 -7.66 -21.14 -32.85
CA ALA A 73 -7.20 -20.23 -33.91
C ALA A 73 -8.19 -20.15 -35.09
N ASN A 74 -8.80 -21.29 -35.46
CA ASN A 74 -9.84 -21.34 -36.49
C ASN A 74 -11.12 -20.61 -36.05
N GLU A 75 -11.56 -20.81 -34.80
CA GLU A 75 -12.66 -20.08 -34.16
C GLU A 75 -12.43 -18.54 -34.21
N LEU A 76 -11.22 -18.08 -33.90
CA LEU A 76 -10.85 -16.67 -33.97
C LEU A 76 -10.81 -16.13 -35.42
N CYS A 77 -10.29 -16.91 -36.37
CA CYS A 77 -10.29 -16.51 -37.79
C CYS A 77 -11.71 -16.36 -38.34
N ARG A 78 -12.62 -17.29 -38.01
CA ARG A 78 -14.04 -17.18 -38.40
C ARG A 78 -14.71 -15.95 -37.78
N PHE A 79 -14.41 -15.62 -36.51
CA PHE A 79 -14.88 -14.37 -35.90
C PHE A 79 -14.35 -13.10 -36.61
N VAL A 80 -13.09 -13.10 -37.06
CA VAL A 80 -12.54 -11.98 -37.85
C VAL A 80 -13.23 -11.86 -39.21
N VAL A 81 -13.56 -12.96 -39.89
CA VAL A 81 -14.35 -12.93 -41.13
C VAL A 81 -15.75 -12.34 -40.88
N GLU A 82 -16.44 -12.75 -39.81
CA GLU A 82 -17.73 -12.17 -39.41
C GLU A 82 -17.64 -10.67 -39.06
N LEU A 83 -16.56 -10.23 -38.42
CA LEU A 83 -16.31 -8.82 -38.13
C LEU A 83 -16.09 -8.00 -39.42
N ILE A 84 -15.36 -8.54 -40.39
CA ILE A 84 -15.18 -7.91 -41.72
C ILE A 84 -16.51 -7.84 -42.48
N ARG A 85 -17.37 -8.86 -42.35
CA ARG A 85 -18.72 -8.90 -42.94
C ARG A 85 -19.65 -7.85 -42.33
N ALA A 86 -19.60 -7.68 -41.02
CA ALA A 86 -20.49 -6.81 -40.25
C ALA A 86 -20.12 -5.32 -40.28
N LEU A 87 -18.83 -4.96 -40.39
CA LEU A 87 -18.40 -3.56 -40.40
C LEU A 87 -18.79 -2.83 -41.70
N PRO A 88 -19.27 -1.57 -41.62
CA PRO A 88 -19.65 -0.81 -42.80
C PRO A 88 -18.45 -0.48 -43.69
N SER A 89 -18.69 -0.21 -44.98
CA SER A 89 -17.64 0.10 -45.96
C SER A 89 -16.89 1.42 -45.71
N SER A 90 -17.37 2.25 -44.78
CA SER A 90 -16.68 3.48 -44.33
C SER A 90 -15.54 3.21 -43.35
N THR A 91 -15.61 2.13 -42.55
CA THR A 91 -14.57 1.74 -41.60
C THR A 91 -13.35 1.20 -42.35
N PHE A 92 -12.18 1.81 -42.15
CA PHE A 92 -10.91 1.22 -42.59
C PHE A 92 -10.68 -0.11 -41.85
N VAL A 93 -10.35 -1.18 -42.58
CA VAL A 93 -10.00 -2.46 -41.98
C VAL A 93 -8.60 -2.85 -42.40
N SER A 94 -7.74 -3.16 -41.42
CA SER A 94 -6.43 -3.77 -41.67
C SER A 94 -6.23 -5.02 -40.82
N ILE A 95 -5.63 -6.06 -41.40
CA ILE A 95 -5.38 -7.36 -40.77
C ILE A 95 -3.89 -7.66 -40.83
N GLU A 96 -3.23 -8.02 -39.72
CA GLU A 96 -1.80 -8.35 -39.69
C GLU A 96 -1.55 -9.86 -39.57
N ASN A 97 -0.56 -10.34 -40.34
CA ASN A 97 0.22 -11.55 -40.04
C ASN A 97 1.58 -11.47 -40.76
N PRO A 98 2.57 -12.32 -40.40
CA PRO A 98 3.73 -12.58 -41.23
C PRO A 98 3.31 -12.94 -42.67
N ASN A 99 4.01 -12.42 -43.68
CA ASN A 99 3.58 -12.47 -45.08
C ASN A 99 3.31 -13.89 -45.60
N ASN A 100 4.11 -14.86 -45.12
CA ASN A 100 4.03 -16.28 -45.50
C ASN A 100 3.14 -17.15 -44.57
N SER A 101 2.38 -16.57 -43.63
CA SER A 101 1.61 -17.32 -42.63
C SER A 101 0.45 -18.13 -43.23
N TRP A 102 0.27 -19.37 -42.77
CA TRP A 102 -0.89 -20.21 -43.12
C TRP A 102 -2.24 -19.61 -42.66
N ILE A 103 -2.23 -18.64 -41.72
CA ILE A 103 -3.45 -17.91 -41.31
C ILE A 103 -4.12 -17.21 -42.49
N TRP A 104 -3.37 -16.78 -43.51
CA TRP A 104 -3.94 -16.19 -44.73
C TRP A 104 -4.82 -17.17 -45.51
N GLY A 105 -4.43 -18.45 -45.56
CA GLY A 105 -5.25 -19.51 -46.15
C GLY A 105 -6.49 -19.83 -45.31
N VAL A 106 -6.38 -19.81 -43.98
CA VAL A 106 -7.53 -20.00 -43.07
C VAL A 106 -8.58 -18.90 -43.22
N LEU A 107 -8.15 -17.63 -43.35
CA LEU A 107 -9.07 -16.51 -43.60
C LEU A 107 -9.73 -16.62 -44.98
N ALA A 108 -8.96 -16.95 -46.03
CA ALA A 108 -9.50 -17.16 -47.37
C ALA A 108 -10.51 -18.32 -47.40
N PHE A 109 -10.22 -19.42 -46.70
CA PHE A 109 -11.13 -20.56 -46.54
C PHE A 109 -12.46 -20.13 -45.90
N PHE A 110 -12.44 -19.38 -44.78
CA PHE A 110 -13.69 -18.97 -44.12
C PHE A 110 -14.46 -17.90 -44.90
N VAL A 111 -13.79 -17.05 -45.68
CA VAL A 111 -14.46 -16.17 -46.66
C VAL A 111 -15.16 -16.99 -47.75
N GLN A 112 -14.54 -18.07 -48.26
CA GLN A 112 -15.17 -18.97 -49.24
C GLN A 112 -16.30 -19.82 -48.63
N GLU A 113 -16.13 -20.30 -47.38
CA GLU A 113 -17.13 -21.05 -46.61
C GLU A 113 -18.44 -20.24 -46.45
N SER A 114 -18.34 -18.92 -46.28
CA SER A 114 -19.49 -18.03 -46.10
C SER A 114 -20.46 -17.99 -47.29
N ARG A 115 -19.96 -18.18 -48.51
CA ARG A 115 -20.67 -17.99 -49.80
C ARG A 115 -21.35 -16.63 -50.00
N ASP A 116 -21.06 -15.63 -49.17
CA ASP A 116 -21.62 -14.27 -49.26
C ASP A 116 -20.97 -13.48 -50.41
N PRO A 117 -21.71 -13.09 -51.47
CA PRO A 117 -21.13 -12.37 -52.61
C PRO A 117 -20.54 -11.00 -52.25
N ALA A 118 -21.10 -10.31 -51.26
CA ALA A 118 -20.65 -8.99 -50.83
C ALA A 118 -19.34 -9.10 -50.03
N LEU A 119 -19.25 -10.11 -49.14
CA LEU A 119 -18.01 -10.43 -48.43
C LEU A 119 -16.91 -10.93 -49.37
N LEU A 120 -17.25 -11.77 -50.36
CA LEU A 120 -16.31 -12.26 -51.39
C LEU A 120 -15.73 -11.10 -52.20
N GLU A 121 -16.56 -10.14 -52.63
CA GLU A 121 -16.10 -8.95 -53.36
C GLU A 121 -15.32 -7.98 -52.46
N LYS A 122 -15.76 -7.76 -51.22
CA LYS A 122 -15.03 -6.96 -50.22
C LYS A 122 -13.64 -7.53 -49.97
N TRP A 123 -13.52 -8.85 -49.77
CA TRP A 123 -12.24 -9.55 -49.60
C TRP A 123 -11.37 -9.53 -50.86
N ARG A 124 -11.97 -9.64 -52.06
CA ARG A 124 -11.26 -9.53 -53.36
C ARG A 124 -10.62 -8.15 -53.53
N ARG A 125 -11.31 -7.08 -53.14
CA ARG A 125 -10.82 -5.69 -53.22
C ARG A 125 -9.75 -5.34 -52.18
N MET A 126 -9.60 -6.11 -51.10
CA MET A 126 -8.56 -5.85 -50.11
C MET A 126 -7.15 -6.00 -50.72
N ILE A 127 -6.30 -5.00 -50.47
CA ILE A 127 -4.91 -4.97 -50.93
C ILE A 127 -3.97 -5.59 -49.88
N ASP A 128 -2.83 -6.13 -50.30
CA ASP A 128 -1.76 -6.57 -49.41
C ASP A 128 -0.66 -5.50 -49.38
N VAL A 129 -0.52 -4.76 -48.27
CA VAL A 129 0.65 -3.93 -47.98
C VAL A 129 1.71 -4.85 -47.35
N ARG A 130 2.91 -4.94 -47.94
CA ARG A 130 3.97 -5.86 -47.50
C ARG A 130 5.23 -5.08 -47.15
N PHE A 131 5.82 -5.35 -46.00
CA PHE A 131 7.02 -4.66 -45.55
C PHE A 131 7.90 -5.53 -44.64
N HIS A 132 9.18 -5.18 -44.56
CA HIS A 132 10.10 -5.74 -43.56
C HIS A 132 10.16 -4.83 -42.34
N ASN A 133 9.87 -5.37 -41.15
CA ASN A 133 9.81 -4.60 -39.91
C ASN A 133 11.10 -3.82 -39.60
N CYS A 134 12.26 -4.30 -40.06
CA CYS A 134 13.54 -3.60 -39.85
C CYS A 134 13.63 -2.24 -40.56
N MET A 135 12.97 -2.08 -41.72
CA MET A 135 12.79 -0.78 -42.40
C MET A 135 11.78 0.14 -41.68
N LYS A 136 11.19 -0.33 -40.58
CA LYS A 136 10.17 0.34 -39.76
C LYS A 136 10.54 0.32 -38.26
N GLY A 137 11.83 0.22 -37.93
CA GLY A 137 12.35 0.29 -36.56
C GLY A 137 12.45 -1.04 -35.78
N GLY A 138 12.12 -2.17 -36.41
CA GLY A 138 12.37 -3.50 -35.86
C GLY A 138 13.85 -3.91 -35.97
N ARG A 139 14.27 -4.95 -35.25
CA ARG A 139 15.68 -5.42 -35.27
C ARG A 139 15.94 -6.56 -36.25
N ARG A 140 14.88 -7.22 -36.73
CA ARG A 140 14.96 -8.42 -37.56
C ARG A 140 14.18 -8.24 -38.86
N PRO A 141 14.56 -8.94 -39.95
CA PRO A 141 13.83 -8.92 -41.21
C PRO A 141 12.59 -9.81 -41.10
N LYS A 142 11.65 -9.41 -40.24
CA LYS A 142 10.30 -9.98 -40.16
C LYS A 142 9.50 -9.35 -41.29
N HIS A 143 9.25 -10.14 -42.34
CA HIS A 143 8.40 -9.74 -43.46
C HIS A 143 6.93 -9.87 -43.01
N SER A 144 6.32 -8.77 -42.59
CA SER A 144 4.89 -8.70 -42.23
C SER A 144 4.05 -8.20 -43.39
N ARG A 145 2.76 -8.47 -43.29
CA ARG A 145 1.76 -8.12 -44.31
C ARG A 145 0.51 -7.61 -43.63
N PHE A 146 0.09 -6.41 -44.03
CA PHE A 146 -1.18 -5.81 -43.65
C PHE A 146 -2.14 -5.99 -44.83
N ARG A 147 -3.21 -6.76 -44.65
CA ARG A 147 -4.29 -6.85 -45.64
C ARG A 147 -5.33 -5.76 -45.34
N CYS A 148 -5.44 -4.76 -46.22
CA CYS A 148 -6.15 -3.51 -45.98
C CYS A 148 -7.40 -3.37 -46.88
N SER A 149 -8.44 -2.68 -46.40
CA SER A 149 -9.67 -2.40 -47.17
C SER A 149 -9.45 -1.52 -48.40
N ASP A 150 -8.43 -0.67 -48.35
CA ASP A 150 -8.14 0.37 -49.33
C ASP A 150 -6.68 0.85 -49.17
N SER A 151 -6.27 1.83 -49.99
CA SER A 151 -4.89 2.28 -50.18
C SER A 151 -4.31 3.18 -49.07
N ARG A 152 -5.05 3.46 -47.98
CA ARG A 152 -4.60 4.40 -46.93
C ARG A 152 -3.26 4.07 -46.27
N LEU A 153 -2.82 2.81 -46.31
CA LEU A 153 -1.52 2.36 -45.79
C LEU A 153 -0.51 1.90 -46.88
N SER A 154 -0.81 2.08 -48.17
CA SER A 154 0.03 1.56 -49.27
C SER A 154 1.47 2.10 -49.27
N SER A 155 1.67 3.33 -48.83
CA SER A 155 2.99 3.99 -48.70
C SER A 155 3.94 3.29 -47.72
N MET A 156 3.42 2.46 -46.82
CA MET A 156 4.26 1.71 -45.87
C MET A 156 5.03 0.54 -46.51
N ALA A 157 4.70 0.15 -47.74
CA ALA A 157 5.30 -1.01 -48.40
C ALA A 157 6.78 -0.79 -48.70
N VAL A 158 7.67 -1.63 -48.14
CA VAL A 158 9.12 -1.47 -48.27
C VAL A 158 9.87 -2.80 -48.08
N GLU A 159 10.79 -3.11 -48.99
CA GLU A 159 11.69 -4.25 -48.85
C GLU A 159 13.00 -3.85 -48.16
N CYS A 160 13.68 -4.83 -47.55
CA CYS A 160 14.94 -4.55 -46.86
C CYS A 160 16.06 -4.27 -47.86
N ASP A 161 16.73 -3.13 -47.70
CA ASP A 161 17.87 -2.70 -48.51
C ASP A 161 19.17 -3.47 -48.20
N ASN A 162 19.21 -4.21 -47.08
CA ASN A 162 20.37 -4.88 -46.52
C ASN A 162 21.56 -3.96 -46.16
N GLN A 163 21.33 -2.65 -46.03
CA GLN A 163 22.35 -1.66 -45.63
C GLN A 163 22.58 -1.62 -44.11
N HIS A 164 21.74 -2.33 -43.33
CA HIS A 164 21.77 -2.37 -41.88
C HIS A 164 21.90 -3.79 -41.33
N ARG A 165 22.44 -3.92 -40.10
CA ARG A 165 22.69 -5.22 -39.47
C ARG A 165 21.44 -5.78 -38.82
N HIS A 166 21.03 -6.97 -39.25
CA HIS A 166 19.94 -7.73 -38.67
C HIS A 166 20.35 -8.50 -37.39
N ASP A 167 19.47 -8.53 -36.39
CA ASP A 167 19.59 -9.45 -35.25
C ASP A 167 19.29 -10.90 -35.69
N PRO A 168 19.99 -11.91 -35.12
CA PRO A 168 19.74 -13.31 -35.45
C PRO A 168 18.40 -13.81 -34.88
N TYR A 169 17.80 -14.78 -35.57
CA TYR A 169 16.68 -15.58 -35.06
C TYR A 169 17.25 -16.71 -34.18
N LEU A 170 17.27 -16.51 -32.86
CA LEU A 170 17.83 -17.47 -31.90
C LEU A 170 16.74 -18.24 -31.13
N VAL A 171 17.18 -19.37 -30.56
CA VAL A 171 16.47 -20.11 -29.52
C VAL A 171 17.42 -20.20 -28.34
N TYR A 172 17.03 -19.64 -27.20
CA TYR A 172 17.88 -19.51 -26.02
C TYR A 172 17.09 -19.78 -24.74
N GLN A 173 17.79 -20.17 -23.68
CA GLN A 173 17.16 -20.56 -22.42
C GLN A 173 17.13 -19.36 -21.47
N THR A 174 15.97 -19.11 -20.85
CA THR A 174 15.77 -18.12 -19.80
C THR A 174 15.23 -18.84 -18.56
N GLY A 175 16.12 -19.13 -17.59
CA GLY A 175 15.78 -19.97 -16.45
C GLY A 175 15.40 -21.40 -16.88
N ARG A 176 14.18 -21.83 -16.56
CA ARG A 176 13.64 -23.16 -16.94
C ARG A 176 12.87 -23.20 -18.26
N GLN A 177 12.81 -22.10 -19.02
CA GLN A 177 12.02 -22.02 -20.26
C GLN A 177 12.87 -21.64 -21.47
N TRP A 178 12.59 -22.27 -22.61
CA TRP A 178 13.15 -21.90 -23.91
C TRP A 178 12.35 -20.74 -24.52
N ARG A 179 13.06 -19.68 -24.90
CA ARG A 179 12.52 -18.55 -25.65
C ARG A 179 13.01 -18.60 -27.10
N PHE A 180 12.13 -18.16 -27.99
CA PHE A 180 12.38 -18.00 -29.42
C PHE A 180 12.38 -16.51 -29.72
N SER A 181 13.36 -15.99 -30.47
CA SER A 181 13.41 -14.57 -30.83
C SER A 181 12.19 -14.09 -31.65
N THR A 182 11.43 -15.00 -32.26
CA THR A 182 10.15 -14.69 -32.90
C THR A 182 9.04 -14.26 -31.93
N ALA A 183 9.19 -14.49 -30.62
CA ALA A 183 8.28 -14.00 -29.59
C ALA A 183 8.64 -12.60 -29.06
N GLU A 184 9.87 -12.12 -29.31
CA GLU A 184 10.29 -10.73 -29.03
C GLU A 184 9.67 -9.77 -30.06
N GLU A 185 9.57 -10.20 -31.33
CA GLU A 185 8.96 -9.47 -32.44
C GLU A 185 7.41 -9.51 -32.40
N ALA A 186 6.81 -9.58 -31.21
CA ALA A 186 5.36 -9.57 -31.00
C ALA A 186 4.79 -8.15 -30.85
N GLU A 187 5.59 -7.24 -30.29
CA GLU A 187 5.27 -5.81 -30.21
C GLU A 187 5.59 -5.10 -31.53
N TYR A 188 4.85 -4.03 -31.85
CA TYR A 188 5.13 -3.20 -33.01
C TYR A 188 6.20 -2.15 -32.67
N PRO A 189 7.20 -1.91 -33.53
CA PRO A 189 8.15 -0.83 -33.32
C PRO A 189 7.46 0.54 -33.23
N PRO A 190 7.96 1.49 -32.42
CA PRO A 190 7.35 2.83 -32.30
C PRO A 190 7.21 3.57 -33.63
N GLN A 191 8.20 3.45 -34.53
CA GLN A 191 8.15 4.04 -35.87
C GLN A 191 6.99 3.48 -36.71
N LEU A 192 6.76 2.17 -36.67
CA LEU A 192 5.62 1.52 -37.35
C LEU A 192 4.28 2.04 -36.82
N CYS A 193 4.15 2.17 -35.49
CA CYS A 193 2.95 2.72 -34.87
C CYS A 193 2.72 4.20 -35.24
N GLN A 194 3.79 5.00 -35.28
CA GLN A 194 3.74 6.41 -35.60
C GLN A 194 3.34 6.66 -37.07
N GLU A 195 3.90 5.88 -38.01
CA GLU A 195 3.56 5.96 -39.43
C GLU A 195 2.10 5.54 -39.70
N VAL A 196 1.63 4.45 -39.10
CA VAL A 196 0.20 4.03 -39.18
C VAL A 196 -0.72 5.12 -38.60
N SER A 197 -0.35 5.71 -37.47
CA SER A 197 -1.11 6.79 -36.83
C SER A 197 -1.18 8.03 -37.73
N GLN A 198 -0.06 8.48 -38.29
CA GLN A 198 0.02 9.65 -39.17
C GLN A 198 -0.80 9.46 -40.45
N LEU A 199 -0.68 8.30 -41.11
CA LEU A 199 -1.44 8.02 -42.34
C LEU A 199 -2.96 7.98 -42.07
N LEU A 200 -3.39 7.35 -40.96
CA LEU A 200 -4.80 7.33 -40.60
C LEU A 200 -5.31 8.71 -40.18
N ALA A 201 -4.55 9.47 -39.37
CA ALA A 201 -4.91 10.82 -38.94
C ALA A 201 -5.06 11.79 -40.13
N ALA A 202 -4.11 11.77 -41.07
CA ALA A 202 -4.21 12.56 -42.30
C ALA A 202 -5.48 12.22 -43.10
N THR A 203 -5.84 10.93 -43.21
CA THR A 203 -7.07 10.51 -43.90
C THR A 203 -8.36 10.78 -43.13
N ALA A 204 -8.25 11.14 -41.84
CA ALA A 204 -9.36 11.54 -40.97
C ALA A 204 -9.53 13.07 -40.87
N GLY A 205 -8.62 13.86 -41.46
CA GLY A 205 -8.57 15.32 -41.26
C GLY A 205 -8.12 15.74 -39.86
N LEU A 206 -7.43 14.88 -39.12
CA LEU A 206 -6.94 15.14 -37.76
C LEU A 206 -5.53 15.74 -37.78
N PRO A 207 -5.13 16.50 -36.73
CA PRO A 207 -3.78 17.04 -36.61
C PRO A 207 -2.70 15.95 -36.68
N SER A 208 -1.59 16.27 -37.36
CA SER A 208 -0.44 15.36 -37.56
C SER A 208 0.33 15.02 -36.28
N CYS A 209 0.12 15.78 -35.21
CA CYS A 209 0.62 15.51 -33.87
C CYS A 209 -0.56 15.21 -32.92
N LEU A 210 -0.93 13.93 -32.85
CA LEU A 210 -1.61 13.38 -31.69
C LEU A 210 -0.52 12.85 -30.76
N GLU A 211 -0.12 13.65 -29.77
CA GLU A 211 0.65 13.10 -28.64
C GLU A 211 -0.19 11.99 -27.98
N PRO A 212 0.42 10.85 -27.59
CA PRO A 212 -0.30 9.83 -26.84
C PRO A 212 -0.79 10.46 -25.52
N PRO A 213 -2.06 10.28 -25.14
CA PRO A 213 -2.61 10.94 -23.95
C PRO A 213 -1.78 10.57 -22.72
N ALA A 214 -1.27 11.59 -22.02
CA ALA A 214 -0.46 11.41 -20.83
C ALA A 214 -1.21 10.54 -19.80
N GLY A 215 -0.49 9.59 -19.20
CA GLY A 215 -1.08 8.64 -18.26
C GLY A 215 -1.73 9.34 -17.04
N PRO A 216 -2.74 8.71 -16.41
CA PRO A 216 -3.45 9.32 -15.29
C PRO A 216 -2.50 9.65 -14.14
N ARG A 217 -2.54 10.92 -13.70
CA ARG A 217 -1.78 11.41 -12.53
C ARG A 217 -2.39 10.88 -11.23
N ALA A 218 -1.58 10.77 -10.18
CA ALA A 218 -1.98 10.18 -8.91
C ALA A 218 -2.93 11.08 -8.10
N VAL A 219 -4.00 10.49 -7.57
CA VAL A 219 -4.90 11.08 -6.57
C VAL A 219 -4.34 10.82 -5.16
N TRP A 220 -4.34 11.84 -4.30
CA TRP A 220 -3.68 11.81 -2.98
C TRP A 220 -4.67 11.62 -1.83
N PRO A 221 -4.61 10.51 -1.06
CA PRO A 221 -5.52 10.27 0.05
C PRO A 221 -5.10 11.03 1.34
N GLN A 222 -6.06 11.69 1.98
CA GLN A 222 -5.86 12.38 3.26
C GLN A 222 -5.71 11.38 4.44
N PRO A 223 -4.72 11.55 5.34
CA PRO A 223 -4.49 10.63 6.46
C PRO A 223 -5.58 10.70 7.54
N ARG A 224 -5.84 9.57 8.20
CA ARG A 224 -6.85 9.48 9.27
C ARG A 224 -6.39 10.18 10.54
N GLY A 225 -7.17 11.14 11.03
CA GLY A 225 -6.96 11.74 12.36
C GLY A 225 -5.89 12.82 12.42
N SER A 226 -5.64 13.52 11.30
CA SER A 226 -4.92 14.80 11.30
C SER A 226 -5.47 15.75 12.38
N HIS A 227 -4.60 16.54 13.01
CA HIS A 227 -5.04 17.62 13.90
C HIS A 227 -5.99 18.55 13.13
N LYS A 228 -7.18 18.82 13.71
CA LYS A 228 -8.19 19.72 13.11
C LYS A 228 -7.57 21.08 12.84
N LEU A 229 -7.64 21.55 11.59
CA LEU A 229 -7.07 22.84 11.17
C LEU A 229 -7.61 24.03 11.97
N ILE A 230 -8.89 23.95 12.35
CA ILE A 230 -9.53 24.88 13.28
C ILE A 230 -10.04 24.05 14.46
N PRO A 231 -9.63 24.35 15.71
CA PRO A 231 -10.13 23.64 16.89
C PRO A 231 -11.66 23.69 17.01
N GLU A 232 -12.27 22.58 17.45
CA GLU A 232 -13.74 22.44 17.58
C GLU A 232 -14.36 23.51 18.49
N PHE A 233 -13.60 23.97 19.49
CA PHE A 233 -14.00 25.02 20.42
C PHE A 233 -13.05 26.21 20.31
N LEU A 234 -13.57 27.41 20.55
CA LEU A 234 -12.79 28.63 20.76
C LEU A 234 -12.00 28.52 22.08
N GLU A 235 -12.71 28.14 23.14
CA GLU A 235 -12.21 28.07 24.52
C GLU A 235 -13.06 27.09 25.35
N PHE A 236 -12.70 26.90 26.62
CA PHE A 236 -13.52 26.19 27.61
C PHE A 236 -13.81 27.11 28.80
N ARG A 237 -15.09 27.24 29.18
CA ARG A 237 -15.55 27.99 30.36
C ARG A 237 -16.03 27.04 31.47
N THR A 238 -16.03 27.52 32.71
CA THR A 238 -16.60 26.85 33.91
C THR A 238 -18.08 27.18 34.12
N GLU A 239 -18.61 28.12 33.35
CA GLU A 239 -20.01 28.57 33.36
C GLU A 239 -20.58 28.50 31.93
N ALA A 240 -21.88 28.28 31.80
CA ALA A 240 -22.55 28.20 30.51
C ALA A 240 -22.63 29.59 29.86
N PRO A 241 -22.05 29.81 28.67
CA PRO A 241 -22.13 31.10 27.99
C PRO A 241 -23.55 31.39 27.51
N LEU A 242 -24.07 32.56 27.88
CA LEU A 242 -25.37 33.05 27.41
C LEU A 242 -25.29 33.71 26.02
N ASP A 243 -24.08 34.07 25.58
CA ASP A 243 -23.80 34.84 24.36
C ASP A 243 -23.52 33.98 23.12
N ARG A 244 -23.20 32.69 23.32
CA ARG A 244 -22.60 31.82 22.27
C ARG A 244 -23.09 30.38 22.36
N PRO A 245 -23.21 29.65 21.23
CA PRO A 245 -23.47 28.23 21.25
C PRO A 245 -22.30 27.47 21.91
N PHE A 246 -22.64 26.44 22.71
CA PHE A 246 -21.67 25.68 23.50
C PHE A 246 -21.98 24.18 23.55
N LYS A 247 -21.07 23.42 24.15
CA LYS A 247 -21.21 21.99 24.42
C LYS A 247 -20.80 21.71 25.87
N GLU A 248 -21.73 21.19 26.66
CA GLU A 248 -21.46 20.78 28.04
C GLU A 248 -20.69 19.45 28.09
N PHE A 249 -19.76 19.35 29.04
CA PHE A 249 -19.01 18.14 29.37
C PHE A 249 -19.23 17.81 30.85
N THR A 250 -19.99 16.76 31.12
CA THR A 250 -20.26 16.27 32.48
C THR A 250 -19.08 15.45 33.00
N SER A 251 -18.60 15.78 34.21
CA SER A 251 -17.63 14.96 34.93
C SER A 251 -18.30 13.73 35.52
N GLY A 252 -17.79 12.54 35.22
CA GLY A 252 -18.23 11.30 35.87
C GLY A 252 -17.84 11.28 37.35
N LEU A 253 -18.82 11.04 38.22
CA LEU A 253 -18.70 10.92 39.69
C LEU A 253 -18.30 12.22 40.43
N GLY A 254 -19.31 12.87 41.03
CA GLY A 254 -19.12 13.73 42.22
C GLY A 254 -18.93 15.23 41.99
N GLY A 255 -20.05 15.98 41.88
CA GLY A 255 -20.16 17.37 42.39
C GLY A 255 -19.31 18.49 41.78
N GLY A 256 -18.46 18.23 40.77
CA GLY A 256 -17.65 19.25 40.11
C GLY A 256 -18.45 20.11 39.11
N SER A 257 -18.08 21.39 39.00
CA SER A 257 -18.66 22.35 38.05
C SER A 257 -18.56 21.88 36.60
N GLY A 258 -19.66 21.97 35.84
CA GLY A 258 -19.70 21.61 34.42
C GLY A 258 -18.68 22.40 33.58
N ARG A 259 -18.01 21.71 32.65
CA ARG A 259 -17.07 22.34 31.72
C ARG A 259 -17.76 22.56 30.38
N PHE A 260 -17.76 23.78 29.86
CA PHE A 260 -18.47 24.15 28.63
C PHE A 260 -17.47 24.50 27.53
N GLY A 261 -17.43 23.72 26.45
CA GLY A 261 -16.67 24.07 25.24
C GLY A 261 -17.46 25.07 24.41
N VAL A 262 -16.93 26.26 24.20
CA VAL A 262 -17.61 27.35 23.47
C VAL A 262 -17.28 27.24 21.98
N TYR A 263 -18.28 27.23 21.09
CA TYR A 263 -18.02 27.20 19.65
C TYR A 263 -17.62 28.60 19.12
N ARG A 264 -16.94 28.63 17.97
CA ARG A 264 -16.73 29.86 17.19
C ARG A 264 -18.04 30.27 16.52
N THR A 265 -18.28 31.57 16.35
CA THR A 265 -19.34 32.03 15.43
C THR A 265 -18.97 31.66 13.98
N PRO A 266 -19.93 31.61 13.04
CA PRO A 266 -19.61 31.37 11.63
C PRO A 266 -18.60 32.37 11.06
N THR A 267 -18.68 33.65 11.44
CA THR A 267 -17.73 34.69 11.03
C THR A 267 -16.32 34.44 11.60
N GLU A 268 -16.21 34.10 12.89
CA GLU A 268 -14.93 33.73 13.51
C GLU A 268 -14.31 32.48 12.88
N PHE A 269 -15.13 31.53 12.42
CA PHE A 269 -14.65 30.35 11.70
C PHE A 269 -14.12 30.72 10.30
N ILE A 270 -14.80 31.61 9.58
CA ILE A 270 -14.33 32.18 8.29
C ILE A 270 -12.99 32.90 8.47
N ASP A 271 -12.87 33.74 9.50
CA ASP A 271 -11.64 34.48 9.81
C ASP A 271 -10.47 33.57 10.22
N CYS A 272 -10.74 32.35 10.69
CA CYS A 272 -9.73 31.32 10.88
C CYS A 272 -9.40 30.60 9.56
N ALA A 273 -10.42 30.22 8.77
CA ALA A 273 -10.26 29.47 7.52
C ALA A 273 -9.45 30.25 6.47
N LEU A 274 -9.65 31.56 6.37
CA LEU A 274 -8.90 32.46 5.48
C LEU A 274 -7.41 32.60 5.84
N LYS A 275 -6.97 32.07 6.99
CA LYS A 275 -5.57 32.14 7.49
C LYS A 275 -4.85 30.80 7.47
N LEU A 276 -5.48 29.74 6.95
CA LEU A 276 -4.90 28.39 6.96
C LEU A 276 -3.87 28.19 5.83
N SER A 277 -2.76 27.52 6.16
CA SER A 277 -1.87 26.89 5.17
C SER A 277 -2.32 25.44 4.91
N HIS A 278 -2.01 24.91 3.73
CA HIS A 278 -2.49 23.58 3.34
C HIS A 278 -1.72 22.47 4.09
N PRO A 279 -2.37 21.41 4.62
CA PRO A 279 -1.69 20.45 5.51
C PRO A 279 -0.55 19.63 4.86
N PHE A 280 -0.57 19.48 3.53
CA PHE A 280 0.57 18.90 2.78
C PHE A 280 1.87 19.71 2.95
N ASP A 281 1.79 21.00 3.26
CA ASP A 281 2.96 21.85 3.51
C ASP A 281 3.49 21.73 4.97
N THR A 282 2.80 21.02 5.89
CA THR A 282 3.12 21.05 7.34
C THR A 282 3.25 19.69 8.05
N GLN A 283 2.39 18.69 7.80
CA GLN A 283 2.32 17.48 8.67
C GLN A 283 3.36 16.38 8.36
N HIS A 284 4.04 16.43 7.21
CA HIS A 284 5.01 15.40 6.80
C HIS A 284 6.36 16.00 6.37
N CYS A 285 6.93 16.82 7.23
CA CYS A 285 8.29 17.35 7.08
C CYS A 285 9.34 16.22 7.00
N VAL A 286 10.04 16.12 5.86
CA VAL A 286 11.26 15.32 5.73
C VAL A 286 12.33 15.91 6.67
N PRO A 287 12.96 15.13 7.57
CA PRO A 287 13.95 15.66 8.50
C PRO A 287 15.14 16.33 7.79
N ASP A 288 15.68 17.40 8.36
CA ASP A 288 16.69 18.22 7.67
C ASP A 288 17.98 17.46 7.33
N ALA A 289 18.36 16.45 8.11
CA ALA A 289 19.46 15.54 7.75
C ALA A 289 19.16 14.80 6.42
N VAL A 290 17.93 14.32 6.24
CA VAL A 290 17.48 13.67 5.00
C VAL A 290 17.33 14.69 3.87
N LYS A 291 16.83 15.91 4.12
CA LYS A 291 16.83 17.00 3.13
C LYS A 291 18.24 17.34 2.64
N ARG A 292 19.21 17.49 3.55
CA ARG A 292 20.64 17.69 3.23
C ARG A 292 21.17 16.52 2.40
N ASN A 293 20.84 15.28 2.76
CA ASN A 293 21.24 14.10 1.99
C ASN A 293 20.65 14.11 0.57
N ILE A 294 19.39 14.50 0.39
CA ILE A 294 18.74 14.66 -0.93
C ILE A 294 19.41 15.79 -1.73
N PHE A 295 19.64 16.95 -1.11
CA PHE A 295 20.33 18.09 -1.72
C PHE A 295 21.71 17.67 -2.26
N ARG A 296 22.59 17.16 -1.37
CA ARG A 296 23.93 16.71 -1.74
C ARG A 296 23.89 15.62 -2.84
N ARG A 297 22.92 14.69 -2.78
CA ARG A 297 22.74 13.60 -3.77
C ARG A 297 22.52 14.15 -5.19
N LEU A 298 21.86 15.29 -5.30
CA LEU A 298 21.55 15.96 -6.56
C LEU A 298 22.64 16.98 -6.99
N THR A 299 23.38 17.60 -6.07
CA THR A 299 24.40 18.62 -6.40
C THR A 299 25.82 18.09 -6.53
N GLU A 300 26.25 17.09 -5.73
CA GLU A 300 27.64 16.60 -5.68
C GLU A 300 27.92 15.42 -6.63
N GLY A 301 26.89 14.75 -7.12
CA GLY A 301 26.99 13.64 -8.07
C GLY A 301 27.59 12.33 -7.52
N PRO A 302 27.63 11.25 -8.33
CA PRO A 302 27.94 9.91 -7.82
C PRO A 302 29.35 9.72 -7.22
N SER A 303 30.36 10.39 -7.78
CA SER A 303 31.76 10.16 -7.42
C SER A 303 32.12 10.69 -6.03
N ALA A 304 31.60 11.85 -5.64
CA ALA A 304 31.86 12.45 -4.33
C ALA A 304 31.46 11.49 -3.18
N PHE A 305 30.27 10.89 -3.29
CA PHE A 305 29.81 9.88 -2.32
C PHE A 305 30.54 8.55 -2.40
N ALA A 306 31.08 8.18 -3.56
CA ALA A 306 31.91 6.99 -3.67
C ALA A 306 33.19 7.15 -2.85
N GLU A 307 33.82 8.32 -2.92
CA GLU A 307 34.98 8.67 -2.09
C GLU A 307 34.61 8.83 -0.62
N GLU A 308 33.54 9.55 -0.28
CA GLU A 308 33.08 9.75 1.11
C GLU A 308 32.79 8.41 1.81
N ARG A 309 32.06 7.50 1.15
CA ARG A 309 31.76 6.17 1.68
C ARG A 309 32.99 5.27 1.75
N LEU A 310 33.97 5.40 0.84
CA LEU A 310 35.25 4.69 0.92
C LEU A 310 36.15 5.22 2.06
N ARG A 311 36.17 6.53 2.28
CA ARG A 311 36.85 7.17 3.42
C ARG A 311 36.22 6.70 4.74
N LEU A 312 34.88 6.67 4.83
CA LEU A 312 34.16 6.10 5.97
C LEU A 312 34.48 4.61 6.18
N TYR A 313 34.46 3.79 5.13
CA TYR A 313 34.82 2.37 5.20
C TYR A 313 36.21 2.19 5.81
N ASN A 314 37.22 2.89 5.30
CA ASN A 314 38.58 2.82 5.83
C ASN A 314 38.66 3.32 7.28
N ARG A 315 37.95 4.41 7.62
CA ARG A 315 37.86 4.97 8.98
C ARG A 315 37.27 3.97 9.98
N LEU A 316 36.14 3.31 9.64
CA LEU A 316 35.51 2.32 10.51
C LEU A 316 36.39 1.09 10.74
N ASN A 317 37.12 0.63 9.71
CA ASN A 317 38.12 -0.45 9.86
C ASN A 317 39.37 -0.04 10.66
N GLN A 318 39.61 1.26 10.87
CA GLN A 318 40.71 1.76 11.69
C GLN A 318 40.26 1.94 13.14
N MET A 319 39.14 2.62 13.38
CA MET A 319 38.58 2.84 14.72
C MET A 319 38.27 1.52 15.45
N GLU A 320 37.75 0.51 14.74
CA GLU A 320 37.56 -0.85 15.28
C GLU A 320 38.87 -1.48 15.80
N LYS A 321 40.00 -1.28 15.10
CA LYS A 321 41.30 -1.83 15.51
C LYS A 321 41.90 -1.08 16.69
N GLU A 322 41.67 0.24 16.76
CA GLU A 322 42.12 1.12 17.84
C GLU A 322 41.36 0.78 19.13
N LEU A 323 40.02 0.70 19.06
CA LEU A 323 39.16 0.44 20.21
C LEU A 323 39.15 -1.02 20.67
N ARG A 324 39.62 -2.00 19.88
CA ARG A 324 39.50 -3.45 20.15
C ARG A 324 39.87 -3.90 21.57
N TYR A 325 40.87 -3.25 22.18
CA TYR A 325 41.34 -3.59 23.53
C TYR A 325 40.44 -2.99 24.61
N GLU A 326 39.87 -1.81 24.36
CA GLU A 326 38.91 -1.17 25.25
C GLU A 326 37.54 -1.84 25.16
N GLU A 327 37.13 -2.28 23.96
CA GLU A 327 35.93 -3.12 23.76
C GLU A 327 36.08 -4.45 24.51
N ALA A 328 37.21 -5.15 24.36
CA ALA A 328 37.48 -6.38 25.10
C ALA A 328 37.47 -6.16 26.63
N ARG A 329 37.98 -5.00 27.10
CA ARG A 329 37.95 -4.61 28.51
C ARG A 329 36.51 -4.33 28.98
N LEU A 330 35.73 -3.55 28.24
CA LEU A 330 34.31 -3.29 28.52
C LEU A 330 33.55 -4.61 28.62
N HIS A 331 33.68 -5.48 27.60
CA HIS A 331 33.05 -6.79 27.59
C HIS A 331 33.47 -7.62 28.80
N SER A 332 34.73 -7.60 29.24
CA SER A 332 35.18 -8.33 30.44
C SER A 332 34.55 -7.86 31.75
N THR A 333 33.98 -6.64 31.80
CA THR A 333 33.26 -6.13 32.99
C THR A 333 31.77 -6.46 33.01
N LEU A 334 31.21 -6.97 31.90
CA LEU A 334 29.79 -7.25 31.78
C LEU A 334 29.40 -8.65 32.31
N PRO A 335 28.17 -8.83 32.83
CA PRO A 335 27.63 -10.12 33.24
C PRO A 335 27.67 -11.17 32.11
N ASP A 336 27.83 -12.44 32.49
CA ASP A 336 28.03 -13.57 31.57
C ASP A 336 26.93 -13.69 30.50
N HIS A 337 25.67 -13.49 30.86
CA HIS A 337 24.55 -13.52 29.91
C HIS A 337 24.58 -12.32 28.96
N THR A 338 24.86 -11.12 29.47
CA THR A 338 25.05 -9.91 28.66
C THR A 338 26.14 -10.15 27.62
N ARG A 339 27.32 -10.66 28.03
CA ARG A 339 28.47 -10.92 27.14
C ARG A 339 28.13 -11.84 25.98
N GLU A 340 27.30 -12.86 26.19
CA GLU A 340 26.88 -13.79 25.14
C GLU A 340 25.85 -13.17 24.18
N VAL A 341 24.92 -12.34 24.69
CA VAL A 341 23.94 -11.63 23.84
C VAL A 341 24.59 -10.54 22.98
N ILE A 342 25.54 -9.78 23.53
CA ILE A 342 26.27 -8.72 22.79
C ILE A 342 27.51 -9.23 22.03
N LYS A 343 27.70 -10.54 21.94
CA LYS A 343 28.89 -11.19 21.36
C LYS A 343 29.12 -10.74 19.91
N GLY A 344 30.26 -10.08 19.68
CA GLY A 344 30.63 -9.51 18.38
C GLY A 344 30.06 -8.10 18.11
N LYS A 345 29.49 -7.42 19.11
CA LYS A 345 29.24 -5.97 19.08
C LYS A 345 30.51 -5.21 19.48
N ASN A 346 30.70 -4.06 18.84
CA ASN A 346 31.69 -3.04 19.21
C ASN A 346 30.88 -1.84 19.76
N LEU A 347 30.70 -1.80 21.07
CA LEU A 347 29.83 -0.83 21.73
C LEU A 347 30.49 0.54 21.89
N LEU A 348 31.79 0.59 22.19
CA LEU A 348 32.55 1.85 22.26
C LEU A 348 32.67 2.50 20.88
N LEU A 349 32.85 1.72 19.81
CA LEU A 349 32.83 2.22 18.44
C LEU A 349 31.48 2.88 18.11
N TRP A 350 30.38 2.22 18.44
CA TRP A 350 29.03 2.77 18.28
C TRP A 350 28.83 4.05 19.11
N ALA A 351 29.23 4.04 20.38
CA ALA A 351 29.14 5.19 21.29
C ALA A 351 29.95 6.40 20.79
N GLN A 352 31.19 6.18 20.33
CA GLN A 352 32.02 7.25 19.76
C GLN A 352 31.36 7.85 18.51
N LEU A 353 30.85 7.02 17.59
CA LEU A 353 30.17 7.51 16.39
C LEU A 353 28.88 8.30 16.72
N LEU A 354 28.12 7.89 17.74
CA LEU A 354 26.95 8.65 18.22
C LEU A 354 27.35 10.01 18.82
N LYS A 355 28.43 10.05 19.61
CA LYS A 355 28.97 11.28 20.21
C LYS A 355 29.51 12.25 19.14
N GLU A 356 30.25 11.75 18.16
CA GLU A 356 30.75 12.54 17.02
C GLU A 356 29.61 13.12 16.18
N THR A 357 28.58 12.32 15.92
CA THR A 357 27.39 12.75 15.14
C THR A 357 26.33 13.45 15.99
N LYS A 358 26.59 13.73 17.27
CA LYS A 358 25.68 14.44 18.20
C LYS A 358 24.28 13.83 18.26
N PHE A 359 24.18 12.52 18.44
CA PHE A 359 22.91 11.85 18.71
C PHE A 359 22.32 12.38 20.04
N PRO A 360 21.04 12.81 20.10
CA PRO A 360 20.52 13.53 21.26
C PRO A 360 20.16 12.64 22.46
N ASP A 361 20.02 11.33 22.27
CA ASP A 361 19.69 10.38 23.35
C ASP A 361 20.96 9.72 23.88
N GLU A 362 21.61 10.38 24.84
CA GLU A 362 22.90 9.93 25.41
C GLU A 362 22.76 8.59 26.16
N GLY A 363 21.66 8.41 26.90
CA GLY A 363 21.33 7.18 27.63
C GLY A 363 20.87 6.01 26.74
N VAL A 364 21.08 6.07 25.43
CA VAL A 364 20.85 4.94 24.53
C VAL A 364 21.90 3.83 24.74
N PHE A 365 23.10 4.20 25.21
CA PHE A 365 24.21 3.27 25.41
C PHE A 365 23.91 2.24 26.49
N ASP A 366 23.30 2.67 27.60
CA ASP A 366 23.02 1.83 28.76
C ASP A 366 22.04 0.68 28.45
N LEU A 367 21.20 0.85 27.42
CA LEU A 367 20.32 -0.19 26.88
C LEU A 367 21.08 -1.39 26.30
N MET A 368 22.38 -1.25 25.98
CA MET A 368 23.26 -2.36 25.59
C MET A 368 24.02 -2.99 26.77
N MET A 369 23.95 -2.40 27.96
CA MET A 369 24.48 -2.98 29.21
C MET A 369 23.45 -3.92 29.85
N GLY A 370 22.16 -3.55 29.77
CA GLY A 370 21.02 -4.41 30.11
C GLY A 370 19.72 -3.61 30.23
N VAL A 371 18.64 -4.08 29.62
CA VAL A 371 17.32 -3.41 29.68
C VAL A 371 16.43 -4.02 30.77
N ASP A 372 15.75 -3.16 31.54
CA ASP A 372 14.75 -3.58 32.52
C ASP A 372 13.37 -3.88 31.91
N LEU A 373 12.68 -4.86 32.50
CA LEU A 373 11.33 -5.27 32.10
C LEU A 373 10.20 -4.47 32.77
N VAL A 374 10.50 -3.77 33.87
CA VAL A 374 9.53 -3.09 34.75
C VAL A 374 10.09 -1.76 35.26
N GLY A 375 9.32 -1.04 36.07
CA GLY A 375 9.72 0.24 36.64
C GLY A 375 9.51 1.40 35.67
N LYS A 376 10.25 2.49 35.90
CA LYS A 376 10.15 3.74 35.14
C LYS A 376 11.47 4.05 34.43
N PRO A 377 11.53 4.03 33.09
CA PRO A 377 12.73 4.37 32.34
C PRO A 377 12.94 5.89 32.27
N ASP A 378 14.14 6.29 31.91
CA ASP A 378 14.41 7.66 31.48
C ASP A 378 13.69 8.01 30.18
N LYS A 379 13.23 9.27 30.08
CA LYS A 379 12.51 9.80 28.92
C LYS A 379 13.48 10.26 27.84
N SER A 380 13.47 9.58 26.70
CA SER A 380 14.26 9.95 25.53
C SER A 380 13.83 11.33 24.98
N PRO A 381 14.78 12.16 24.49
CA PRO A 381 14.45 13.36 23.73
C PRO A 381 13.96 13.06 22.29
N LEU A 382 14.05 11.80 21.82
CA LEU A 382 13.63 11.40 20.47
C LEU A 382 12.12 11.38 20.25
N PHE A 383 11.32 11.34 21.33
CA PHE A 383 9.90 11.06 21.28
C PHE A 383 9.05 12.12 22.00
N GLU A 384 7.83 12.31 21.49
CA GLU A 384 6.83 13.13 22.18
C GLU A 384 6.48 12.52 23.54
N THR A 385 6.32 13.37 24.55
CA THR A 385 5.96 12.93 25.90
C THR A 385 4.50 12.43 25.94
N LYS A 386 4.29 11.20 26.40
CA LYS A 386 2.96 10.62 26.66
C LYS A 386 3.03 9.72 27.88
N ASP A 387 2.78 10.31 29.04
CA ASP A 387 2.75 9.59 30.30
C ASP A 387 1.63 8.53 30.29
N SER A 388 2.01 7.30 30.60
CA SER A 388 1.18 6.10 30.69
C SER A 388 1.68 5.32 31.91
N PRO A 389 1.15 5.61 33.12
CA PRO A 389 1.69 5.08 34.36
C PRO A 389 1.47 3.57 34.51
N ALA A 390 2.39 2.93 35.23
CA ALA A 390 2.25 1.54 35.64
C ALA A 390 1.04 1.36 36.58
N THR A 391 0.41 0.18 36.52
CA THR A 391 -0.73 -0.21 37.38
C THR A 391 -0.36 -1.22 38.47
N SER A 392 0.91 -1.65 38.51
CA SER A 392 1.55 -2.44 39.56
C SER A 392 2.94 -1.87 39.83
N THR A 393 3.53 -2.18 40.97
CA THR A 393 4.97 -1.99 41.21
C THR A 393 5.74 -3.30 40.96
N PRO A 394 7.08 -3.27 40.83
CA PRO A 394 7.91 -4.47 40.74
C PRO A 394 7.80 -5.38 41.98
N GLU A 395 7.65 -4.79 43.16
CA GLU A 395 7.57 -5.49 44.45
C GLU A 395 6.25 -6.26 44.55
N LEU A 396 5.11 -5.59 44.29
CA LEU A 396 3.79 -6.22 44.25
C LEU A 396 3.68 -7.31 43.18
N LEU A 397 4.43 -7.16 42.08
CA LEU A 397 4.53 -8.17 41.03
C LEU A 397 5.28 -9.41 41.52
N LEU A 398 6.37 -9.26 42.29
CA LEU A 398 7.11 -10.35 42.91
C LEU A 398 6.32 -11.02 44.05
N GLU A 399 5.68 -10.26 44.94
CA GLU A 399 4.81 -10.78 46.01
C GLU A 399 3.66 -11.64 45.44
N SER A 400 3.07 -11.21 44.32
CA SER A 400 2.01 -11.96 43.64
C SER A 400 2.53 -13.10 42.75
N ALA A 401 3.84 -13.21 42.51
CA ALA A 401 4.41 -14.11 41.51
C ALA A 401 4.10 -15.59 41.77
N ARG A 402 4.25 -16.07 43.01
CA ARG A 402 3.96 -17.47 43.37
C ARG A 402 2.51 -17.86 43.05
N TRP A 403 1.56 -17.01 43.42
CA TRP A 403 0.14 -17.21 43.13
C TRP A 403 -0.18 -17.13 41.63
N ARG A 404 0.53 -16.27 40.88
CA ARG A 404 0.45 -16.24 39.41
C ARG A 404 0.96 -17.57 38.83
N ARG A 405 2.15 -18.07 39.24
CA ARG A 405 2.72 -19.33 38.71
C ARG A 405 1.81 -20.54 38.90
N GLU A 406 1.27 -20.76 40.10
CA GLU A 406 0.32 -21.86 40.35
C GLU A 406 -0.92 -21.77 39.44
N ARG A 407 -1.44 -20.56 39.21
CA ARG A 407 -2.56 -20.32 38.30
C ARG A 407 -2.20 -20.59 36.82
N LEU A 408 -0.94 -20.41 36.43
CA LEU A 408 -0.46 -20.71 35.07
C LEU A 408 -0.27 -22.21 34.84
N LYS A 409 0.25 -22.96 35.82
CA LYS A 409 0.45 -24.43 35.72
C LYS A 409 -0.82 -25.18 35.33
N GLY A 410 -1.97 -24.75 35.87
CA GLY A 410 -3.27 -25.37 35.61
C GLY A 410 -3.90 -25.07 34.25
N ARG A 411 -3.16 -24.48 33.29
CA ARG A 411 -3.64 -24.22 31.92
C ARG A 411 -2.51 -24.26 30.89
N ASP A 412 -2.58 -25.19 29.94
CA ASP A 412 -1.76 -25.14 28.72
C ASP A 412 -2.53 -24.38 27.61
N PRO A 413 -1.95 -23.36 26.94
CA PRO A 413 -2.57 -22.71 25.78
C PRO A 413 -2.79 -23.65 24.58
N HIS A 414 -2.06 -24.76 24.48
CA HIS A 414 -2.07 -25.74 23.39
C HIS A 414 -2.47 -27.15 23.85
N GLU A 415 -3.14 -27.28 25.00
CA GLU A 415 -3.63 -28.56 25.58
C GLU A 415 -4.38 -29.46 24.57
N LYS A 416 -5.04 -28.84 23.59
CA LYS A 416 -5.88 -29.49 22.57
C LYS A 416 -5.27 -29.42 21.15
N ASP A 417 -3.99 -29.05 21.04
CA ASP A 417 -3.23 -28.98 19.78
C ASP A 417 -1.78 -29.48 19.97
N PRO A 418 -1.55 -30.81 19.95
CA PRO A 418 -0.23 -31.39 20.13
C PRO A 418 0.81 -30.92 19.09
N GLU A 419 0.37 -30.57 17.89
CA GLU A 419 1.24 -30.05 16.82
C GLU A 419 1.76 -28.66 17.19
N ALA A 420 0.89 -27.76 17.70
CA ALA A 420 1.33 -26.46 18.21
C ALA A 420 2.25 -26.58 19.43
N THR A 421 2.08 -27.59 20.28
CA THR A 421 2.98 -27.87 21.42
C THR A 421 4.38 -28.29 20.93
N TRP A 422 4.49 -29.21 19.97
CA TRP A 422 5.79 -29.56 19.36
C TRP A 422 6.44 -28.39 18.61
N GLN A 423 5.66 -27.64 17.82
CA GLN A 423 6.13 -26.44 17.12
C GLN A 423 6.65 -25.36 18.08
N LEU A 424 6.00 -25.18 19.23
CA LEU A 424 6.44 -24.29 20.30
C LEU A 424 7.73 -24.82 20.97
N TRP A 425 7.81 -26.12 21.22
CA TRP A 425 8.98 -26.78 21.81
C TRP A 425 10.23 -26.57 20.96
N ASP A 426 10.18 -26.91 19.67
CA ASP A 426 11.29 -26.75 18.72
C ASP A 426 11.71 -25.29 18.57
N CYS A 427 10.75 -24.35 18.52
CA CYS A 427 11.05 -22.91 18.49
C CYS A 427 11.70 -22.40 19.80
N THR A 428 11.49 -23.10 20.91
CA THR A 428 12.04 -22.71 22.23
C THR A 428 13.42 -23.33 22.45
N LEU A 429 13.61 -24.60 22.08
CA LEU A 429 14.95 -25.21 22.03
C LEU A 429 15.86 -24.46 21.06
N LYS A 430 15.36 -24.01 19.90
CA LYS A 430 16.16 -23.18 18.99
C LYS A 430 16.52 -21.81 19.56
N ASP A 431 15.60 -21.12 20.24
CA ASP A 431 15.94 -19.86 20.91
C ASP A 431 16.93 -20.06 22.08
N ARG A 432 16.96 -21.25 22.72
CA ARG A 432 18.04 -21.64 23.65
C ARG A 432 19.38 -21.83 22.93
N ASP A 433 19.39 -22.60 21.84
CA ASP A 433 20.61 -22.95 21.11
C ASP A 433 21.25 -21.73 20.41
N ASP A 434 20.43 -20.74 20.02
CA ASP A 434 20.88 -19.43 19.53
C ASP A 434 21.35 -18.48 20.68
N GLY A 435 21.31 -18.92 21.94
CA GLY A 435 21.78 -18.17 23.13
C GLY A 435 20.79 -17.17 23.75
N PHE A 436 19.52 -17.17 23.33
CA PHE A 436 18.52 -16.21 23.80
C PHE A 436 17.73 -16.67 25.04
N LEU A 437 17.69 -17.97 25.27
CA LEU A 437 17.08 -18.63 26.43
C LEU A 437 18.07 -19.55 27.13
N THR A 438 17.85 -19.82 28.41
CA THR A 438 18.58 -20.87 29.16
C THR A 438 17.57 -21.81 29.83
N GLY A 439 17.85 -23.12 29.82
CA GLY A 439 16.94 -24.18 30.25
C GLY A 439 16.99 -25.40 29.31
N PRO A 440 16.00 -26.31 29.33
CA PRO A 440 14.86 -26.31 30.24
C PRO A 440 15.29 -26.52 31.70
N PHE A 441 14.53 -25.92 32.61
CA PHE A 441 14.52 -26.24 34.04
C PHE A 441 13.19 -26.93 34.35
N TYR A 442 13.21 -28.06 35.05
CA TYR A 442 12.05 -28.95 35.21
C TYR A 442 11.24 -28.68 36.49
N ASP A 443 11.79 -27.91 37.42
CA ASP A 443 11.08 -27.40 38.59
C ASP A 443 11.43 -25.93 38.91
N GLU A 444 10.83 -25.38 39.96
CA GLU A 444 11.04 -23.98 40.35
C GLU A 444 12.32 -23.76 41.17
N ASP A 445 12.83 -24.78 41.86
CA ASP A 445 14.01 -24.68 42.70
C ASP A 445 15.28 -24.69 41.84
N GLU A 446 15.29 -25.42 40.71
CA GLU A 446 16.29 -25.27 39.64
C GLU A 446 16.35 -23.83 39.11
N VAL A 447 15.20 -23.19 38.84
CA VAL A 447 15.13 -21.80 38.36
C VAL A 447 15.64 -20.82 39.42
N LYS A 448 15.16 -20.94 40.66
CA LYS A 448 15.60 -20.12 41.81
C LYS A 448 17.10 -20.23 42.04
N LYS A 449 17.64 -21.46 42.01
CA LYS A 449 19.07 -21.76 42.14
C LYS A 449 19.92 -21.24 40.98
N HIS A 450 19.43 -21.32 39.75
CA HIS A 450 20.13 -20.80 38.57
C HIS A 450 20.23 -19.27 38.58
N LEU A 451 19.14 -18.60 38.98
CA LEU A 451 19.06 -17.14 39.07
C LEU A 451 19.70 -16.56 40.35
N GLY A 452 19.86 -17.37 41.40
CA GLY A 452 20.29 -16.90 42.73
C GLY A 452 19.23 -16.06 43.45
N VAL A 453 17.94 -16.37 43.26
CA VAL A 453 16.82 -15.58 43.79
C VAL A 453 15.82 -16.43 44.56
N GLU A 454 15.29 -15.88 45.66
CA GLU A 454 14.21 -16.48 46.43
C GLU A 454 12.89 -16.56 45.64
N GLU A 455 12.64 -15.65 44.69
CA GLU A 455 11.35 -15.59 44.00
C GLU A 455 11.43 -14.93 42.60
N PHE A 456 10.63 -15.44 41.65
CA PHE A 456 10.68 -15.05 40.22
C PHE A 456 9.28 -14.96 39.58
N VAL A 457 9.12 -14.06 38.60
CA VAL A 457 7.89 -13.93 37.80
C VAL A 457 8.00 -14.81 36.57
N CYS A 458 6.89 -15.49 36.22
CA CYS A 458 6.84 -16.34 35.03
C CYS A 458 5.72 -15.91 34.07
N SER A 459 6.00 -15.94 32.77
CA SER A 459 5.03 -15.68 31.70
C SER A 459 4.84 -16.95 30.84
N ARG A 460 3.60 -17.33 30.48
CA ARG A 460 3.41 -18.43 29.53
C ARG A 460 3.90 -18.04 28.14
N ARG A 461 4.69 -18.90 27.50
CA ARG A 461 5.11 -18.74 26.10
C ARG A 461 4.21 -19.59 25.22
N PHE A 462 3.79 -19.04 24.08
CA PHE A 462 2.87 -19.70 23.17
C PHE A 462 3.24 -19.39 21.72
N VAL A 463 3.16 -20.39 20.83
CA VAL A 463 3.31 -20.16 19.38
C VAL A 463 2.01 -19.64 18.79
N ILE A 464 2.10 -18.73 17.82
CA ILE A 464 1.04 -18.48 16.85
C ILE A 464 1.56 -18.69 15.43
N GLU A 465 0.70 -19.24 14.57
CA GLU A 465 0.97 -19.38 13.14
C GLU A 465 0.52 -18.12 12.39
N GLN A 466 1.40 -17.54 11.58
CA GLN A 466 1.10 -16.37 10.75
C GLN A 466 1.66 -16.57 9.34
N GLY A 467 0.85 -16.41 8.29
CA GLY A 467 1.36 -16.49 6.92
C GLY A 467 0.27 -16.76 5.89
N THR A 468 0.63 -17.56 4.90
CA THR A 468 -0.32 -18.25 4.02
C THR A 468 -0.07 -19.76 4.15
N PRO A 469 -1.03 -20.65 3.81
CA PRO A 469 -0.86 -22.09 4.01
C PRO A 469 0.36 -22.71 3.32
N GLU A 470 0.87 -22.05 2.27
CA GLU A 470 2.04 -22.48 1.51
C GLU A 470 3.37 -21.98 2.13
N ARG A 471 3.30 -21.07 3.11
CA ARG A 471 4.43 -20.51 3.87
C ARG A 471 3.97 -20.09 5.30
N PRO A 472 3.70 -21.05 6.19
CA PRO A 472 3.45 -20.74 7.60
C PRO A 472 4.73 -20.13 8.23
N LYS A 473 4.58 -19.06 9.02
CA LYS A 473 5.64 -18.55 9.91
C LYS A 473 5.17 -18.70 11.34
N LEU A 474 5.87 -19.54 12.08
CA LEU A 474 5.68 -19.68 13.52
C LEU A 474 6.28 -18.46 14.23
N ARG A 475 5.54 -17.90 15.17
CA ARG A 475 5.97 -16.81 16.04
C ARG A 475 5.75 -17.23 17.50
N PRO A 476 6.80 -17.61 18.25
CA PRO A 476 6.68 -17.72 19.70
C PRO A 476 6.47 -16.32 20.29
N ILE A 477 5.49 -16.19 21.18
CA ILE A 477 5.16 -14.98 21.93
C ILE A 477 5.25 -15.31 23.41
N ASP A 478 5.94 -14.45 24.15
CA ASP A 478 6.09 -14.57 25.58
C ASP A 478 5.02 -13.67 26.26
N ASN A 479 4.09 -14.24 27.05
CA ASN A 479 2.89 -13.52 27.49
C ASN A 479 3.11 -12.61 28.72
N TYR A 480 3.98 -11.61 28.59
CA TYR A 480 4.33 -10.63 29.64
C TYR A 480 3.15 -9.76 30.12
N LYS A 481 2.01 -9.78 29.42
CA LYS A 481 0.75 -9.23 29.94
C LYS A 481 0.09 -10.13 30.99
N GLU A 482 0.09 -11.44 30.77
CA GLU A 482 -0.48 -12.40 31.74
C GLU A 482 0.45 -12.63 32.95
N GLY A 483 1.76 -12.59 32.73
CA GLY A 483 2.73 -12.54 33.84
C GLY A 483 2.58 -11.29 34.72
N GLY A 484 2.06 -10.19 34.17
CA GLY A 484 1.88 -8.89 34.85
C GLY A 484 3.05 -7.93 34.74
N VAL A 485 4.14 -8.33 34.10
CA VAL A 485 5.32 -7.49 33.86
C VAL A 485 4.94 -6.19 33.11
N ASN A 486 4.07 -6.29 32.09
CA ASN A 486 3.57 -5.11 31.38
C ASN A 486 2.65 -4.21 32.23
N GLU A 487 2.13 -4.71 33.36
CA GLU A 487 1.35 -3.92 34.33
C GLU A 487 2.28 -3.13 35.26
N ALA A 488 3.54 -3.57 35.43
CA ALA A 488 4.56 -2.94 36.27
C ALA A 488 5.55 -2.05 35.49
N TYR A 489 5.31 -1.79 34.20
CA TYR A 489 6.14 -0.92 33.35
C TYR A 489 5.47 0.44 33.09
N HIS A 490 6.19 1.53 33.35
CA HIS A 490 5.74 2.90 33.13
C HIS A 490 6.25 3.40 31.77
N SER A 491 5.36 3.86 30.89
CA SER A 491 5.72 4.44 29.59
C SER A 491 5.64 5.97 29.64
N LEU A 492 6.70 6.66 29.22
CA LEU A 492 6.74 8.14 29.18
C LEU A 492 6.57 8.72 27.77
N GLU A 493 6.44 7.88 26.74
CA GLU A 493 6.71 8.23 25.35
C GLU A 493 5.56 7.86 24.39
N LYS A 494 5.36 8.69 23.38
CA LYS A 494 4.60 8.37 22.16
C LYS A 494 5.61 8.08 21.05
N LEU A 495 5.83 6.80 20.78
CA LEU A 495 6.70 6.34 19.70
C LEU A 495 6.24 6.92 18.35
N ALA A 496 7.08 7.74 17.75
CA ALA A 496 6.94 8.17 16.37
C ALA A 496 7.59 7.11 15.47
N LEU A 497 6.82 6.49 14.58
CA LEU A 497 7.27 5.46 13.64
C LEU A 497 7.27 6.04 12.23
N PHE A 498 8.26 5.72 11.39
CA PHE A 498 8.28 6.17 10.00
C PHE A 498 7.58 5.14 9.12
N ASP A 499 6.26 5.27 9.10
CA ASP A 499 5.35 4.39 8.39
C ASP A 499 5.29 4.64 6.87
N VAL A 500 4.30 4.02 6.22
CA VAL A 500 3.99 4.22 4.79
C VAL A 500 3.83 5.68 4.41
N ASN A 501 3.18 6.49 5.25
CA ASN A 501 2.89 7.89 4.96
C ASN A 501 4.20 8.71 4.97
N TRP A 502 5.07 8.45 5.94
CA TRP A 502 6.39 9.08 6.02
C TRP A 502 7.27 8.74 4.81
N MET A 503 7.33 7.46 4.41
CA MET A 503 8.07 7.04 3.22
C MET A 503 7.50 7.61 1.92
N THR A 504 6.17 7.74 1.83
CA THR A 504 5.49 8.39 0.69
C THR A 504 5.84 9.88 0.63
N ALA A 505 5.79 10.59 1.77
CA ALA A 505 6.16 12.00 1.83
C ALA A 505 7.64 12.22 1.46
N MET A 506 8.56 11.34 1.88
CA MET A 506 9.95 11.38 1.45
C MET A 506 10.10 11.19 -0.05
N ALA A 507 9.41 10.20 -0.65
CA ALA A 507 9.41 9.99 -2.11
C ALA A 507 8.85 11.21 -2.87
N THR A 508 7.72 11.78 -2.43
CA THR A 508 7.09 12.95 -3.03
C THR A 508 7.94 14.22 -2.88
N TYR A 509 8.67 14.36 -1.77
CA TYR A 509 9.62 15.46 -1.57
C TYR A 509 10.82 15.37 -2.52
N ILE A 510 11.40 14.18 -2.68
CA ILE A 510 12.46 13.92 -3.67
C ILE A 510 11.92 14.23 -5.08
N ALA A 511 10.70 13.82 -5.39
CA ALA A 511 10.07 14.06 -6.69
C ALA A 511 9.92 15.56 -6.98
N ARG A 512 9.40 16.34 -6.02
CA ARG A 512 9.30 17.81 -6.10
C ARG A 512 10.65 18.49 -6.35
N VAL A 513 11.71 18.04 -5.67
CA VAL A 513 13.06 18.62 -5.82
C VAL A 513 13.70 18.21 -7.16
N SER A 514 13.40 17.00 -7.65
CA SER A 514 13.99 16.45 -8.89
C SER A 514 13.37 16.97 -10.19
N ASP A 515 12.32 17.80 -10.11
CA ASP A 515 11.60 18.34 -11.28
C ASP A 515 11.97 19.80 -11.61
N GLY A 516 12.91 20.40 -10.87
CA GLY A 516 13.42 21.75 -11.09
C GLY A 516 14.24 21.91 -12.38
N THR A 517 14.32 23.15 -12.88
CA THR A 517 14.89 23.50 -14.20
C THR A 517 16.42 23.60 -14.25
N GLY A 518 17.12 23.46 -13.12
CA GLY A 518 18.59 23.45 -13.06
C GLY A 518 19.10 23.78 -11.66
N ASP A 519 18.62 24.88 -11.09
CA ASP A 519 18.91 25.28 -9.71
C ASP A 519 18.01 24.55 -8.70
N LEU A 520 18.58 24.25 -7.53
CA LEU A 520 17.92 23.53 -6.43
C LEU A 520 17.95 24.40 -5.17
N GLU A 521 16.77 24.76 -4.68
CA GLU A 521 16.58 25.44 -3.40
C GLU A 521 15.88 24.50 -2.39
N ILE A 522 16.47 24.31 -1.21
CA ILE A 522 15.92 23.50 -0.12
C ILE A 522 15.93 24.29 1.18
N VAL A 523 14.74 24.54 1.74
CA VAL A 523 14.57 25.22 3.03
C VAL A 523 14.50 24.20 4.18
N LEU A 524 15.33 24.41 5.20
CA LEU A 524 15.42 23.59 6.40
C LEU A 524 14.48 24.10 7.51
N SER A 525 14.21 23.28 8.53
CA SER A 525 13.33 23.67 9.65
C SER A 525 13.88 24.83 10.50
N THR A 526 15.19 25.08 10.41
CA THR A 526 15.89 26.24 10.98
C THR A 526 15.67 27.55 10.20
N GLY A 527 15.05 27.51 9.02
CA GLY A 527 15.01 28.63 8.08
C GLY A 527 16.27 28.79 7.23
N GLU A 528 17.29 27.93 7.42
CA GLU A 528 18.47 27.86 6.54
C GLU A 528 18.06 27.42 5.14
N ILE A 529 18.57 28.10 4.12
CA ILE A 529 18.31 27.82 2.70
C ILE A 529 19.56 27.23 2.07
N LEU A 530 19.44 26.02 1.52
CA LEU A 530 20.47 25.37 0.70
C LEU A 530 20.22 25.72 -0.77
N HIS A 531 21.22 26.32 -1.42
CA HIS A 531 21.18 26.66 -2.84
C HIS A 531 22.34 26.00 -3.59
N GLY A 532 22.07 25.38 -4.73
CA GLY A 532 23.10 24.80 -5.60
C GLY A 532 22.53 24.26 -6.91
N GLU A 533 23.38 24.13 -7.92
CA GLU A 533 22.97 23.64 -9.24
C GLU A 533 22.97 22.09 -9.30
N LEU A 534 22.03 21.52 -10.04
CA LEU A 534 21.94 20.09 -10.32
C LEU A 534 23.22 19.58 -11.01
N HIS A 535 23.82 18.50 -10.49
CA HIS A 535 25.09 17.96 -10.99
C HIS A 535 25.04 17.59 -12.49
N SER A 536 26.15 17.78 -13.20
CA SER A 536 26.26 17.55 -14.65
C SER A 536 25.80 16.15 -15.09
N SER A 537 26.06 15.13 -14.27
CA SER A 537 25.59 13.74 -14.47
C SER A 537 24.08 13.62 -14.60
N TRP A 538 23.31 14.52 -13.96
CA TRP A 538 21.85 14.50 -13.94
C TRP A 538 21.24 15.43 -14.98
N LYS A 539 21.92 16.54 -15.35
CA LYS A 539 21.48 17.43 -16.44
C LYS A 539 21.33 16.68 -17.78
N ALA A 540 22.23 15.75 -18.07
CA ALA A 540 22.20 14.95 -19.30
C ALA A 540 21.19 13.78 -19.25
N LYS A 541 20.83 13.31 -18.05
CA LYS A 541 19.83 12.26 -17.82
C LYS A 541 19.34 12.32 -16.38
N LYS A 542 18.05 12.59 -16.17
CA LYS A 542 17.41 12.58 -14.84
C LYS A 542 17.74 11.27 -14.07
N PRO A 543 18.02 11.33 -12.76
CA PRO A 543 18.41 10.15 -11.99
C PRO A 543 17.27 9.13 -11.90
N VAL A 544 17.59 7.84 -11.89
CA VAL A 544 16.62 6.76 -11.67
C VAL A 544 16.64 6.38 -10.20
N TRP A 545 15.52 6.48 -9.50
CA TRP A 545 15.42 6.11 -8.08
C TRP A 545 14.96 4.66 -7.92
N GLN A 546 15.45 4.02 -6.87
CA GLN A 546 15.10 2.66 -6.47
C GLN A 546 14.91 2.62 -4.96
N GLY A 547 14.19 1.61 -4.45
CA GLY A 547 14.04 1.39 -3.03
C GLY A 547 14.27 -0.06 -2.60
N ARG A 548 14.46 -0.23 -1.29
CA ARG A 548 14.73 -1.49 -0.59
C ARG A 548 14.22 -1.37 0.85
N THR A 549 13.89 -2.49 1.48
CA THR A 549 13.74 -2.59 2.93
C THR A 549 14.79 -3.56 3.47
N LEU A 550 15.44 -3.21 4.58
CA LEU A 550 16.38 -4.07 5.31
C LEU A 550 15.77 -4.47 6.66
N ASP A 551 15.81 -5.77 6.97
CA ASP A 551 15.24 -6.42 8.15
C ASP A 551 16.37 -6.73 9.16
N LEU A 552 16.28 -6.25 10.41
CA LEU A 552 17.23 -6.62 11.47
C LEU A 552 16.90 -8.02 12.03
N GLU A 553 17.88 -8.93 12.03
CA GLU A 553 17.62 -10.33 12.34
C GLU A 553 17.34 -10.55 13.84
N LYS A 554 16.15 -11.09 14.15
CA LYS A 554 15.65 -11.30 15.52
C LYS A 554 15.89 -10.07 16.41
N ALA A 555 15.64 -8.86 15.89
CA ALA A 555 16.28 -7.62 16.38
C ALA A 555 16.24 -7.40 17.92
N TYR A 556 15.09 -7.61 18.57
CA TYR A 556 14.96 -7.56 20.03
C TYR A 556 15.96 -8.50 20.74
N ARG A 557 16.10 -9.74 20.28
CA ARG A 557 17.00 -10.76 20.85
C ARG A 557 18.50 -10.43 20.70
N GLN A 558 18.87 -9.32 20.05
CA GLN A 558 20.23 -8.80 20.03
C GLN A 558 20.55 -7.84 21.20
N VAL A 559 19.57 -7.56 22.06
CA VAL A 559 19.68 -6.61 23.17
C VAL A 559 19.55 -7.36 24.49
N PRO A 560 20.47 -7.20 25.45
CA PRO A 560 20.48 -7.94 26.71
C PRO A 560 19.40 -7.46 27.68
N LEU A 561 18.93 -8.36 28.54
CA LEU A 561 18.20 -7.99 29.75
C LEU A 561 19.16 -7.58 30.86
N SER A 562 18.73 -6.70 31.77
CA SER A 562 19.46 -6.46 33.02
C SER A 562 19.49 -7.76 33.86
N THR A 563 20.54 -7.94 34.68
CA THR A 563 20.65 -9.08 35.60
C THR A 563 19.43 -9.18 36.52
N GLU A 564 18.94 -8.03 37.00
CA GLU A 564 17.75 -7.95 37.85
C GLU A 564 16.48 -8.40 37.13
N SER A 565 16.33 -8.05 35.85
CA SER A 565 15.17 -8.46 35.06
C SER A 565 15.21 -9.92 34.58
N LEU A 566 16.29 -10.67 34.79
CA LEU A 566 16.30 -12.13 34.53
C LEU A 566 15.27 -12.87 35.40
N ARG A 567 15.06 -12.44 36.66
CA ARG A 567 14.01 -12.99 37.55
C ARG A 567 12.59 -12.64 37.09
N LEU A 568 12.45 -11.73 36.14
CA LEU A 568 11.17 -11.32 35.54
C LEU A 568 11.00 -11.92 34.14
N GLY A 569 12.11 -12.31 33.50
CA GLY A 569 12.21 -12.85 32.15
C GLY A 569 11.97 -14.37 32.02
N VAL A 570 11.44 -15.02 33.06
CA VAL A 570 11.20 -16.47 33.03
C VAL A 570 9.95 -16.79 32.22
N VAL A 571 10.04 -17.78 31.34
CA VAL A 571 8.93 -18.26 30.51
C VAL A 571 8.64 -19.73 30.73
N MET A 572 7.36 -20.10 30.73
CA MET A 572 6.89 -21.48 30.89
C MET A 572 6.40 -22.07 29.56
N VAL A 573 6.80 -23.32 29.29
CA VAL A 573 6.43 -24.13 28.12
C VAL A 573 6.16 -25.57 28.57
N THR A 574 5.15 -26.22 27.99
CA THR A 574 4.92 -27.66 28.22
C THR A 574 5.94 -28.49 27.44
N ASP A 575 6.66 -29.38 28.12
CA ASP A 575 7.47 -30.42 27.47
C ASP A 575 6.53 -31.47 26.83
N PRO A 576 6.54 -31.66 25.50
CA PRO A 576 5.64 -32.58 24.82
C PRO A 576 5.91 -34.06 25.14
N ASN A 577 7.07 -34.40 25.74
CA ASN A 577 7.43 -35.77 26.09
C ASN A 577 6.85 -36.19 27.45
N SER A 578 6.86 -35.29 28.43
CA SER A 578 6.34 -35.56 29.78
C SER A 578 4.93 -35.00 30.04
N GLY A 579 4.43 -34.11 29.18
CA GLY A 579 3.14 -33.42 29.36
C GLY A 579 3.14 -32.44 30.54
N LYS A 580 4.32 -32.01 31.01
CA LYS A 580 4.48 -31.14 32.19
C LYS A 580 5.03 -29.77 31.80
N PRO A 581 4.67 -28.70 32.56
CA PRO A 581 5.33 -27.42 32.42
C PRO A 581 6.80 -27.50 32.83
N CYS A 582 7.66 -26.86 32.06
CA CYS A 582 9.06 -26.57 32.37
C CYS A 582 9.36 -25.10 32.05
N TYR A 583 10.53 -24.61 32.47
CA TYR A 583 10.87 -23.20 32.45
C TYR A 583 12.13 -22.91 31.63
N PHE A 584 12.17 -21.72 31.03
CA PHE A 584 13.37 -21.15 30.42
C PHE A 584 13.54 -19.71 30.90
N VAL A 585 14.77 -19.26 31.13
CA VAL A 585 15.11 -17.87 31.46
C VAL A 585 15.46 -17.14 30.17
N ALA A 586 14.83 -16.00 29.88
CA ALA A 586 15.24 -15.14 28.77
C ALA A 586 16.49 -14.33 29.14
N GLN A 587 17.48 -14.31 28.25
CA GLN A 587 18.72 -13.54 28.40
C GLN A 587 18.70 -12.22 27.61
N SER A 588 17.79 -12.11 26.64
CA SER A 588 17.67 -10.98 25.71
C SER A 588 16.21 -10.54 25.54
N LEU A 589 15.98 -9.29 25.12
CA LEU A 589 14.66 -8.64 25.10
C LEU A 589 13.57 -9.56 24.52
N PRO A 590 12.53 -9.89 25.30
CA PRO A 590 11.51 -10.81 24.86
C PRO A 590 10.44 -10.16 23.99
N PHE A 591 9.82 -10.97 23.14
CA PHE A 591 8.73 -10.54 22.27
C PHE A 591 7.39 -10.69 23.00
N GLY A 592 6.88 -9.55 23.50
CA GLY A 592 5.63 -9.45 24.25
C GLY A 592 5.71 -8.51 25.46
N ALA A 593 6.92 -8.19 25.93
CA ALA A 593 7.13 -7.17 26.95
C ALA A 593 7.04 -5.75 26.35
N SER A 594 6.46 -4.82 27.09
CA SER A 594 6.31 -3.42 26.65
C SER A 594 7.65 -2.68 26.62
N SER A 595 8.52 -2.86 27.63
CA SER A 595 9.82 -2.19 27.68
C SER A 595 10.71 -2.52 26.48
N SER A 596 10.67 -3.79 26.01
CA SER A 596 11.35 -4.23 24.78
C SER A 596 11.07 -3.31 23.60
N VAL A 597 9.82 -2.86 23.46
CA VAL A 597 9.36 -2.05 22.33
C VAL A 597 9.94 -0.63 22.39
N PHE A 598 9.95 0.00 23.57
CA PHE A 598 10.49 1.35 23.75
C PHE A 598 12.03 1.37 23.66
N ALA A 599 12.70 0.48 24.39
CA ALA A 599 14.17 0.38 24.38
C ALA A 599 14.70 0.08 22.97
N PHE A 600 14.08 -0.86 22.26
CA PHE A 600 14.49 -1.17 20.89
C PHE A 600 14.24 -0.01 19.90
N ASN A 601 13.19 0.80 20.08
CA ASN A 601 12.98 1.99 19.25
C ASN A 601 14.04 3.09 19.50
N ARG A 602 14.51 3.28 20.75
CA ARG A 602 15.66 4.18 21.02
C ARG A 602 16.93 3.67 20.30
N LEU A 603 17.18 2.37 20.38
CA LEU A 603 18.31 1.71 19.69
C LEU A 603 18.21 1.80 18.15
N SER A 604 17.07 1.50 17.53
CA SER A 604 16.92 1.56 16.07
C SER A 604 16.97 3.00 15.53
N ARG A 605 16.52 3.99 16.32
CA ARG A 605 16.75 5.41 16.03
C ARG A 605 18.23 5.81 16.03
N SER A 606 19.06 5.21 16.89
CA SER A 606 20.52 5.44 16.86
C SER A 606 21.16 4.94 15.56
N ILE A 607 20.72 3.76 15.07
CA ILE A 607 21.18 3.18 13.80
C ILE A 607 20.77 4.08 12.63
N LEU A 608 19.52 4.58 12.64
CA LEU A 608 19.02 5.52 11.63
C LEU A 608 19.80 6.85 11.64
N HIS A 609 20.13 7.37 12.82
CA HIS A 609 20.92 8.60 12.94
C HIS A 609 22.33 8.44 12.37
N LEU A 610 23.02 7.34 12.69
CA LEU A 610 24.34 7.05 12.09
C LEU A 610 24.24 6.83 10.57
N SER A 611 23.18 6.19 10.09
CA SER A 611 23.00 5.95 8.65
C SER A 611 22.77 7.26 7.88
N TRP A 612 22.01 8.19 8.43
CA TRP A 612 21.83 9.54 7.87
C TRP A 612 23.12 10.36 7.89
N ASN A 613 23.79 10.45 9.04
CA ASN A 613 24.88 11.41 9.26
C ASN A 613 26.27 10.91 8.83
N LEU A 614 26.48 9.60 8.66
CA LEU A 614 27.76 9.04 8.18
C LEU A 614 27.68 8.56 6.71
N ILE A 615 26.59 7.89 6.31
CA ILE A 615 26.49 7.26 4.98
C ILE A 615 25.76 8.17 3.96
N GLY A 616 25.10 9.22 4.45
CA GLY A 616 24.26 10.10 3.64
C GLY A 616 22.98 9.40 3.17
N MET A 617 22.43 8.48 3.98
CA MET A 617 21.25 7.70 3.59
C MET A 617 19.95 8.52 3.55
N ILE A 618 19.10 8.15 2.61
CA ILE A 618 17.73 8.66 2.43
C ILE A 618 16.80 7.51 2.80
N SER A 619 16.42 7.44 4.08
CA SER A 619 15.81 6.23 4.67
C SER A 619 14.96 6.54 5.89
N GLY A 620 14.04 5.64 6.20
CA GLY A 620 13.26 5.65 7.43
C GLY A 620 13.54 4.44 8.34
N CYS A 621 12.76 4.32 9.42
CA CYS A 621 12.80 3.20 10.34
C CYS A 621 11.42 2.94 10.96
N PHE A 622 10.99 1.68 10.96
CA PHE A 622 9.76 1.19 11.57
C PHE A 622 10.11 -0.08 12.38
N TYR A 623 10.39 0.08 13.67
CA TYR A 623 10.98 -0.96 14.52
C TYR A 623 12.29 -1.51 13.94
N ASP A 624 12.25 -2.71 13.37
CA ASP A 624 13.33 -3.49 12.77
C ASP A 624 13.39 -3.40 11.23
N ASP A 625 12.36 -2.84 10.58
CA ASP A 625 12.35 -2.50 9.15
C ASP A 625 13.04 -1.14 8.91
N PHE A 626 14.10 -1.14 8.09
CA PHE A 626 14.77 0.06 7.58
C PHE A 626 14.48 0.21 6.08
N PRO A 627 13.44 0.97 5.69
CA PRO A 627 13.18 1.30 4.28
C PRO A 627 14.10 2.42 3.74
N LEU A 628 14.63 2.23 2.54
CA LEU A 628 15.58 3.12 1.86
C LEU A 628 15.05 3.56 0.49
N LEU A 629 15.44 4.76 0.06
CA LEU A 629 15.44 5.22 -1.33
C LEU A 629 16.87 5.65 -1.71
N GLU A 630 17.33 5.34 -2.91
CA GLU A 630 18.65 5.76 -3.42
C GLU A 630 18.63 5.79 -4.95
N ILE A 631 19.52 6.59 -5.56
CA ILE A 631 19.69 6.60 -7.01
C ILE A 631 20.38 5.30 -7.45
N GLN A 632 19.90 4.67 -8.53
CA GLN A 632 20.34 3.37 -9.07
C GLN A 632 21.88 3.23 -9.17
N SER A 633 22.60 4.28 -9.56
CA SER A 633 24.07 4.26 -9.66
C SER A 633 24.80 4.22 -8.31
N SER A 634 24.12 4.49 -7.20
CA SER A 634 24.65 4.46 -5.82
C SER A 634 23.96 3.40 -4.94
N ALA A 635 22.83 2.83 -5.38
CA ALA A 635 22.00 1.86 -4.65
C ALA A 635 22.75 0.61 -4.17
N LYS A 636 23.72 0.11 -4.95
CA LYS A 636 24.62 -0.95 -4.51
C LYS A 636 25.55 -0.47 -3.39
N LEU A 637 26.22 0.68 -3.58
CA LEU A 637 27.20 1.18 -2.62
C LEU A 637 26.57 1.60 -1.29
N VAL A 638 25.35 2.16 -1.29
CA VAL A 638 24.64 2.47 -0.04
C VAL A 638 24.30 1.20 0.74
N SER A 639 23.91 0.12 0.05
CA SER A 639 23.68 -1.20 0.65
C SER A 639 24.96 -1.69 1.31
N GLU A 640 26.06 -1.77 0.56
CA GLU A 640 27.35 -2.26 1.06
C GLU A 640 27.90 -1.39 2.21
N SER A 641 27.65 -0.07 2.19
CA SER A 641 28.06 0.86 3.25
C SER A 641 27.25 0.68 4.53
N PHE A 642 25.92 0.51 4.42
CA PHE A 642 25.05 0.30 5.58
C PHE A 642 25.26 -1.09 6.19
N GLU A 643 25.36 -2.11 5.34
CA GLU A 643 25.72 -3.47 5.75
C GLU A 643 27.15 -3.57 6.32
N HIS A 644 28.07 -2.69 5.91
CA HIS A 644 29.37 -2.56 6.57
C HIS A 644 29.27 -1.87 7.94
N LEU A 645 28.55 -0.75 8.05
CA LEU A 645 28.30 -0.07 9.33
C LEU A 645 27.66 -1.04 10.34
N LEU A 646 26.56 -1.71 9.97
CA LEU A 646 25.86 -2.68 10.82
C LEU A 646 26.80 -3.79 11.31
N ARG A 647 27.66 -4.35 10.43
CA ARG A 647 28.70 -5.32 10.84
C ARG A 647 29.71 -4.71 11.81
N LYS A 648 30.15 -3.46 11.59
CA LYS A 648 31.12 -2.78 12.46
C LYS A 648 30.58 -2.45 13.84
N ILE A 649 29.28 -2.15 13.97
CA ILE A 649 28.60 -2.02 15.29
C ILE A 649 27.93 -3.33 15.75
N GLY A 650 28.21 -4.46 15.09
CA GLY A 650 27.74 -5.81 15.43
C GLY A 650 26.23 -6.03 15.44
N TRP A 651 25.47 -5.27 14.65
CA TRP A 651 24.04 -5.53 14.44
C TRP A 651 23.84 -6.57 13.32
N ARG A 652 23.22 -7.70 13.67
CA ARG A 652 22.83 -8.74 12.71
C ARG A 652 21.63 -8.26 11.89
N TYR A 653 21.69 -8.43 10.58
CA TYR A 653 20.61 -8.13 9.63
C TYR A 653 20.38 -9.37 8.76
N SER A 654 19.16 -9.55 8.28
CA SER A 654 18.85 -10.75 7.52
C SER A 654 19.55 -10.72 6.15
N ASN A 655 20.16 -11.85 5.80
CA ASN A 655 20.72 -12.10 4.47
C ASN A 655 19.88 -13.12 3.68
N ASP A 656 18.66 -13.41 4.16
CA ASP A 656 17.70 -14.33 3.55
C ASP A 656 17.11 -13.72 2.26
N PRO A 657 17.35 -14.29 1.06
CA PRO A 657 16.81 -13.76 -0.20
C PRO A 657 15.27 -13.75 -0.28
N ALA A 658 14.57 -14.44 0.63
CA ALA A 658 13.11 -14.39 0.77
C ALA A 658 12.61 -13.28 1.73
N LYS A 659 13.51 -12.53 2.37
CA LYS A 659 13.21 -11.34 3.18
C LYS A 659 13.87 -10.08 2.63
N THR A 660 15.18 -10.10 2.41
CA THR A 660 15.91 -8.98 1.78
C THR A 660 15.82 -9.07 0.27
N SER A 661 14.99 -8.22 -0.32
CA SER A 661 15.09 -7.90 -1.75
C SER A 661 16.26 -6.95 -2.01
N PRO A 662 16.93 -7.02 -3.18
CA PRO A 662 17.84 -5.96 -3.62
C PRO A 662 17.06 -4.67 -3.92
N PHE A 663 17.79 -3.57 -4.14
CA PHE A 663 17.18 -2.34 -4.65
C PHE A 663 16.45 -2.59 -5.97
N ASN A 664 15.18 -2.19 -6.03
CA ASN A 664 14.31 -2.31 -7.18
C ASN A 664 13.50 -1.02 -7.37
N GLU A 665 12.94 -0.84 -8.57
CA GLU A 665 11.95 0.21 -8.81
C GLU A 665 10.71 -0.02 -7.92
N SER A 666 10.16 -1.24 -7.93
CA SER A 666 9.07 -1.65 -7.04
C SER A 666 9.57 -2.49 -5.85
N PHE A 667 9.21 -2.12 -4.62
CA PHE A 667 9.53 -2.88 -3.40
C PHE A 667 8.34 -2.91 -2.41
N ASP A 668 8.34 -3.90 -1.51
CA ASP A 668 7.29 -4.06 -0.49
C ASP A 668 7.68 -3.33 0.81
N LEU A 669 6.71 -2.61 1.37
CA LEU A 669 6.84 -1.75 2.56
C LEU A 669 5.63 -1.97 3.48
N LEU A 670 5.85 -2.50 4.68
CA LEU A 670 4.84 -2.58 5.76
C LEU A 670 3.47 -3.19 5.34
N GLY A 671 3.46 -4.05 4.32
CA GLY A 671 2.27 -4.72 3.79
C GLY A 671 1.65 -4.12 2.52
N ILE A 672 2.17 -2.98 2.03
CA ILE A 672 1.88 -2.41 0.71
C ILE A 672 3.08 -2.56 -0.24
N ARG A 673 2.94 -2.11 -1.49
CA ARG A 673 4.03 -1.98 -2.47
C ARG A 673 4.18 -0.53 -2.93
N LEU A 674 5.42 -0.05 -3.03
CA LEU A 674 5.78 1.29 -3.53
C LEU A 674 6.62 1.13 -4.82
N ASN A 675 6.39 1.98 -5.83
CA ASN A 675 7.28 2.12 -6.99
C ASN A 675 7.97 3.50 -6.97
N ALA A 676 9.29 3.48 -7.12
CA ALA A 676 10.21 4.62 -7.07
C ALA A 676 10.81 5.03 -8.43
N GLY A 677 10.61 4.25 -9.51
CA GLY A 677 11.30 4.46 -10.79
C GLY A 677 11.09 5.84 -11.40
N ASP A 678 9.86 6.35 -11.34
CA ASP A 678 9.45 7.64 -11.91
C ASP A 678 9.51 8.83 -10.94
N ILE A 679 10.18 8.70 -9.78
CA ILE A 679 10.29 9.80 -8.79
C ILE A 679 10.83 11.08 -9.43
N SER A 680 11.86 10.98 -10.27
CA SER A 680 12.44 12.15 -10.94
C SER A 680 11.52 12.80 -11.99
N ASN A 681 10.42 12.13 -12.36
CA ASN A 681 9.39 12.63 -13.27
C ASN A 681 8.18 13.19 -12.50
N GLY A 682 8.30 13.40 -11.18
CA GLY A 682 7.22 13.90 -10.33
C GLY A 682 6.27 12.80 -9.79
N VAL A 683 6.55 11.51 -10.01
CA VAL A 683 5.57 10.43 -9.83
C VAL A 683 6.00 9.41 -8.76
N VAL A 684 5.06 9.06 -7.87
CA VAL A 684 5.18 8.00 -6.86
C VAL A 684 3.94 7.11 -6.97
N VAL A 685 4.08 5.78 -6.89
CA VAL A 685 2.96 4.83 -7.02
C VAL A 685 2.89 3.88 -5.83
N LEU A 686 1.67 3.64 -5.31
CA LEU A 686 1.39 2.78 -4.15
C LEU A 686 0.32 1.71 -4.49
N GLN A 687 0.44 0.49 -3.95
CA GLN A 687 -0.46 -0.63 -4.28
C GLN A 687 -0.79 -1.55 -3.07
N ASN A 688 -2.00 -2.14 -3.09
CA ASN A 688 -2.59 -2.98 -2.04
C ASN A 688 -2.48 -4.49 -2.30
N LYS A 689 -2.60 -5.33 -1.24
CA LYS A 689 -2.55 -6.80 -1.33
C LYS A 689 -3.95 -7.45 -1.29
N ALA A 690 -4.34 -8.14 -2.36
CA ALA A 690 -5.74 -8.26 -2.76
C ALA A 690 -6.43 -9.63 -2.53
N SER A 691 -6.85 -9.98 -1.30
CA SER A 691 -7.88 -11.04 -1.07
C SER A 691 -8.31 -11.18 0.41
N ARG A 692 -9.34 -10.44 0.88
CA ARG A 692 -9.78 -10.49 2.30
C ARG A 692 -11.29 -10.54 2.59
N LEU A 693 -12.17 -9.74 1.97
CA LEU A 693 -13.59 -9.69 2.39
C LEU A 693 -14.40 -10.94 2.01
N GLU A 694 -14.26 -11.47 0.80
CA GLU A 694 -14.96 -12.69 0.38
C GLU A 694 -14.64 -13.88 1.29
N LYS A 695 -13.36 -14.05 1.68
CA LYS A 695 -12.91 -15.08 2.63
C LYS A 695 -13.65 -15.06 3.97
N MET A 696 -14.12 -13.90 4.44
CA MET A 696 -14.91 -13.82 5.67
C MET A 696 -16.34 -14.33 5.44
N LYS A 697 -17.00 -13.96 4.34
CA LYS A 697 -18.33 -14.48 3.97
C LYS A 697 -18.28 -15.99 3.71
N ASP A 698 -17.26 -16.47 2.99
CA ASP A 698 -17.00 -17.89 2.76
C ASP A 698 -16.74 -18.65 4.06
N THR A 699 -16.22 -18.01 5.10
CA THR A 699 -16.01 -18.65 6.41
C THR A 699 -17.30 -18.77 7.19
N PHE A 700 -18.14 -17.73 7.26
CA PHE A 700 -19.50 -17.85 7.81
C PHE A 700 -20.32 -18.93 7.08
N ILE A 701 -20.28 -18.96 5.74
CA ILE A 701 -21.00 -19.96 4.93
C ILE A 701 -20.48 -21.38 5.20
N ARG A 702 -19.16 -21.59 5.19
CA ARG A 702 -18.59 -22.93 5.44
C ARG A 702 -18.85 -23.44 6.86
N MET A 703 -18.81 -22.58 7.88
CA MET A 703 -19.12 -22.98 9.25
C MET A 703 -20.62 -23.27 9.43
N ALA A 704 -21.50 -22.47 8.83
CA ALA A 704 -22.94 -22.73 8.83
C ALA A 704 -23.30 -24.07 8.14
N LEU A 705 -22.66 -24.37 7.01
CA LEU A 705 -22.86 -25.62 6.27
C LEU A 705 -22.30 -26.86 6.99
N LYS A 706 -21.30 -26.71 7.88
CA LYS A 706 -20.74 -27.84 8.63
C LYS A 706 -21.57 -28.19 9.88
N GLY A 707 -22.33 -27.25 10.44
CA GLY A 707 -23.11 -27.41 11.69
C GLY A 707 -22.27 -27.48 12.97
N GLU A 708 -21.05 -28.01 12.89
CA GLU A 708 -20.04 -28.03 13.95
C GLU A 708 -19.18 -26.76 13.96
N TRP A 709 -18.75 -26.35 15.15
CA TRP A 709 -17.80 -25.25 15.36
C TRP A 709 -16.76 -25.63 16.42
N ASP A 710 -15.54 -25.10 16.29
CA ASP A 710 -14.52 -25.18 17.34
C ASP A 710 -14.09 -23.77 17.81
N LEU A 711 -13.50 -23.70 19.00
CA LEU A 711 -13.14 -22.44 19.64
C LEU A 711 -12.09 -21.64 18.85
N ARG A 712 -11.17 -22.30 18.15
CA ARG A 712 -10.10 -21.69 17.34
C ARG A 712 -10.66 -21.05 16.08
N GLN A 713 -11.64 -21.70 15.43
CA GLN A 713 -12.38 -21.14 14.31
C GLN A 713 -13.21 -19.90 14.74
N ILE A 714 -13.92 -19.97 15.86
CA ILE A 714 -14.69 -18.82 16.38
C ILE A 714 -13.76 -17.65 16.77
N GLN A 715 -12.62 -17.92 17.41
CA GLN A 715 -11.60 -16.91 17.73
C GLN A 715 -11.00 -16.29 16.45
N SER A 716 -10.67 -17.11 15.43
CA SER A 716 -10.19 -16.62 14.13
C SER A 716 -11.22 -15.74 13.43
N LEU A 717 -12.50 -16.15 13.43
CA LEU A 717 -13.61 -15.40 12.85
C LEU A 717 -13.87 -14.10 13.63
N GLN A 718 -13.77 -14.11 14.96
CA GLN A 718 -13.85 -12.90 15.77
C GLN A 718 -12.64 -11.97 15.49
N GLY A 719 -11.44 -12.52 15.28
CA GLY A 719 -10.27 -11.77 14.84
C GLY A 719 -10.50 -11.08 13.49
N GLN A 720 -11.08 -11.79 12.52
CA GLN A 720 -11.46 -11.24 11.21
C GLN A 720 -12.54 -10.16 11.33
N VAL A 721 -13.57 -10.35 12.17
CA VAL A 721 -14.62 -9.35 12.44
C VAL A 721 -14.09 -8.13 13.20
N ASN A 722 -13.16 -8.32 14.14
CA ASN A 722 -12.46 -7.23 14.84
C ASN A 722 -11.57 -6.42 13.88
N PHE A 723 -10.85 -7.09 12.98
CA PHE A 723 -10.07 -6.42 11.93
C PHE A 723 -10.98 -5.67 10.95
N ALA A 724 -12.09 -6.29 10.53
CA ALA A 724 -13.11 -5.63 9.70
C ALA A 724 -13.70 -4.39 10.39
N LEU A 725 -13.99 -4.43 11.69
CA LEU A 725 -14.49 -3.28 12.47
C LEU A 725 -13.56 -2.05 12.43
N GLY A 726 -12.24 -2.21 12.27
CA GLY A 726 -11.28 -1.10 12.16
C GLY A 726 -11.26 -0.39 10.80
N PHE A 727 -11.77 -1.03 9.73
CA PHE A 727 -11.65 -0.53 8.35
C PHE A 727 -12.99 -0.48 7.59
N ALA A 728 -13.98 -1.27 7.99
CA ALA A 728 -15.28 -1.39 7.34
C ALA A 728 -16.42 -1.79 8.33
N SER A 729 -17.06 -0.77 8.94
CA SER A 729 -18.51 -0.68 9.28
C SER A 729 -18.74 0.12 10.56
N GLY A 730 -19.46 1.24 10.45
CA GLY A 730 -19.96 1.96 11.62
C GLY A 730 -21.02 1.13 12.37
N ARG A 731 -20.67 0.68 13.58
CA ARG A 731 -21.53 0.07 14.63
C ARG A 731 -22.34 -1.21 14.28
N ALA A 732 -22.70 -1.50 13.04
CA ALA A 732 -23.54 -2.65 12.65
C ALA A 732 -22.98 -4.01 13.13
N PHE A 733 -21.71 -4.31 12.79
CA PHE A 733 -21.06 -5.55 13.24
C PHE A 733 -20.74 -5.61 14.75
N LYS A 734 -21.06 -4.57 15.54
CA LYS A 734 -20.83 -4.57 17.00
C LYS A 734 -21.74 -5.54 17.75
N MET A 735 -22.90 -5.90 17.18
CA MET A 735 -23.75 -6.97 17.75
C MET A 735 -23.20 -8.35 17.37
N LEU A 736 -22.78 -8.55 16.12
CA LEU A 736 -22.11 -9.77 15.64
C LEU A 736 -20.84 -10.08 16.44
N GLN A 737 -20.00 -9.07 16.70
CA GLN A 737 -18.82 -9.14 17.56
C GLN A 737 -19.15 -9.58 19.00
N ARG A 738 -20.22 -9.00 19.59
CA ARG A 738 -20.68 -9.33 20.95
C ARG A 738 -21.20 -10.76 21.05
N ALA A 739 -21.92 -11.22 20.02
CA ALA A 739 -22.43 -12.58 19.94
C ALA A 739 -21.31 -13.62 19.75
N LEU A 740 -20.38 -13.41 18.80
CA LEU A 740 -19.16 -14.23 18.68
C LEU A 740 -18.35 -14.26 20.00
N GLY A 741 -18.27 -13.13 20.70
CA GLY A 741 -17.66 -13.06 22.02
C GLY A 741 -18.43 -13.81 23.13
N SER A 742 -19.71 -14.11 22.94
CA SER A 742 -20.50 -14.95 23.85
C SER A 742 -20.09 -16.43 23.73
N PHE A 743 -19.98 -16.93 22.50
CA PHE A 743 -19.49 -18.28 22.19
C PHE A 743 -18.08 -18.55 22.73
N ILE A 744 -17.20 -17.53 22.73
CA ILE A 744 -15.84 -17.67 23.26
C ILE A 744 -15.78 -17.69 24.79
N ARG A 745 -16.73 -17.06 25.49
CA ARG A 745 -16.74 -17.01 26.98
C ARG A 745 -17.49 -18.17 27.62
N ASN A 746 -18.60 -18.58 27.01
CA ASN A 746 -19.51 -19.60 27.52
C ASN A 746 -19.79 -20.61 26.40
N PRO A 747 -18.82 -21.47 26.01
CA PRO A 747 -19.03 -22.43 24.93
C PRO A 747 -20.03 -23.54 25.32
N GLU A 748 -19.97 -24.00 26.57
CA GLU A 748 -20.86 -25.05 27.12
C GLU A 748 -22.36 -24.67 27.02
N ASP A 749 -22.68 -23.38 27.12
CA ASP A 749 -24.06 -22.86 27.17
C ASP A 749 -24.68 -22.66 25.76
N ARG A 750 -24.10 -23.18 24.67
CA ARG A 750 -24.49 -22.83 23.29
C ARG A 750 -24.75 -24.04 22.41
N SER A 751 -25.95 -24.11 21.85
CA SER A 751 -26.34 -25.17 20.92
C SER A 751 -25.84 -24.91 19.49
N ALA A 752 -25.86 -25.94 18.65
CA ALA A 752 -25.67 -25.79 17.21
C ALA A 752 -26.74 -24.87 16.57
N SER A 753 -27.95 -24.82 17.12
CA SER A 753 -29.03 -23.95 16.64
C SER A 753 -28.75 -22.47 16.92
N ASP A 754 -28.17 -22.14 18.09
CA ASP A 754 -27.69 -20.78 18.39
C ASP A 754 -26.59 -20.35 17.41
N PHE A 755 -25.70 -21.28 17.05
CA PHE A 755 -24.60 -21.01 16.13
C PHE A 755 -25.09 -20.81 14.69
N GLN A 756 -26.01 -21.64 14.22
CA GLN A 756 -26.66 -21.45 12.92
C GLN A 756 -27.41 -20.11 12.88
N THR A 757 -28.16 -19.78 13.93
CA THR A 757 -28.88 -18.51 14.06
C THR A 757 -27.93 -17.30 14.03
N LEU A 758 -26.75 -17.41 14.64
CA LEU A 758 -25.70 -16.38 14.58
C LEU A 758 -25.17 -16.17 13.15
N CYS A 759 -24.92 -17.27 12.42
CA CYS A 759 -24.50 -17.21 11.02
C CYS A 759 -25.60 -16.61 10.11
N GLU A 760 -26.85 -17.04 10.27
CA GLU A 760 -28.00 -16.50 9.53
C GLU A 760 -28.24 -15.02 9.83
N PHE A 761 -28.15 -14.59 11.09
CA PHE A 761 -28.23 -13.18 11.48
C PHE A 761 -27.09 -12.37 10.85
N GLY A 762 -25.86 -12.91 10.84
CA GLY A 762 -24.71 -12.31 10.16
C GLY A 762 -24.88 -12.17 8.64
N ILE A 763 -25.69 -13.02 8.02
CA ILE A 763 -26.07 -12.93 6.60
C ILE A 763 -27.21 -11.92 6.41
N ARG A 764 -28.32 -12.07 7.13
CA ARG A 764 -29.55 -11.27 6.97
C ARG A 764 -29.35 -9.78 7.23
N LEU A 765 -28.44 -9.43 8.14
CA LEU A 765 -28.05 -8.04 8.46
C LEU A 765 -27.28 -7.34 7.31
N ILE A 766 -27.08 -7.99 6.16
CA ILE A 766 -26.41 -7.43 4.97
C ILE A 766 -27.43 -6.90 3.92
N ASP A 767 -28.73 -7.21 4.02
CA ASP A 767 -29.63 -7.25 2.85
C ASP A 767 -30.87 -6.29 2.80
N GLU A 768 -31.28 -5.52 3.83
CA GLU A 768 -32.59 -4.79 3.85
C GLU A 768 -32.58 -3.31 4.38
N CYS A 769 -33.19 -2.28 3.72
CA CYS A 769 -33.46 -0.87 4.23
C CYS A 769 -34.19 0.17 3.27
N LYS A 770 -35.20 1.01 3.70
CA LYS A 770 -36.02 2.10 2.98
C LYS A 770 -36.88 3.05 3.94
N LEU A 771 -37.31 4.37 3.83
CA LEU A 771 -37.21 5.60 2.95
C LEU A 771 -37.72 7.03 3.56
N ARG A 772 -36.96 8.17 3.69
CA ARG A 772 -37.41 9.62 3.98
C ARG A 772 -36.52 10.84 3.45
N VAL A 773 -37.00 12.12 3.42
CA VAL A 773 -36.61 13.31 2.51
C VAL A 773 -35.54 14.35 3.04
N ALA A 774 -34.90 15.23 2.19
CA ALA A 774 -33.78 16.20 2.51
C ALA A 774 -33.61 17.51 1.63
N THR A 775 -32.68 18.44 2.00
CA THR A 775 -32.29 19.75 1.33
C THR A 775 -30.76 20.03 1.35
N PHE A 776 -30.23 21.10 0.69
CA PHE A 776 -28.76 21.41 0.61
C PHE A 776 -28.39 22.92 0.71
N GLY A 777 -27.14 23.24 1.10
CA GLY A 777 -26.55 24.59 1.11
C GLY A 777 -25.02 24.60 0.87
N VAL A 778 -24.48 25.70 0.32
CA VAL A 778 -23.05 25.85 -0.08
C VAL A 778 -22.56 27.29 0.13
N VAL A 779 -21.31 27.46 0.60
CA VAL A 779 -20.58 28.74 0.62
C VAL A 779 -19.15 28.53 0.11
N VAL A 780 -18.66 29.45 -0.74
CA VAL A 780 -17.29 29.42 -1.30
C VAL A 780 -16.54 30.70 -0.94
N LEU A 781 -15.26 30.56 -0.62
CA LEU A 781 -14.34 31.65 -0.24
C LEU A 781 -13.02 31.50 -0.99
N ASP A 782 -12.50 32.58 -1.57
CA ASP A 782 -11.17 32.62 -2.20
C ASP A 782 -10.36 33.83 -1.68
N PRO A 783 -9.29 33.60 -0.89
CA PRO A 783 -8.47 34.69 -0.37
C PRO A 783 -7.61 35.39 -1.45
N PHE A 784 -7.38 34.76 -2.61
CA PHE A 784 -6.57 35.36 -3.68
C PHE A 784 -7.36 36.36 -4.53
N THR A 785 -8.65 36.09 -4.77
CA THR A 785 -9.55 36.99 -5.53
C THR A 785 -10.50 37.80 -4.64
N SER A 786 -10.46 37.58 -3.32
CA SER A 786 -11.45 38.07 -2.34
C SER A 786 -12.91 37.65 -2.64
N SER A 787 -13.13 36.64 -3.49
CA SER A 787 -14.47 36.18 -3.86
C SER A 787 -15.16 35.46 -2.71
N LYS A 788 -16.45 35.76 -2.51
CA LYS A 788 -17.34 35.08 -1.56
C LYS A 788 -18.67 34.77 -2.24
N LEU A 789 -19.08 33.51 -2.32
CA LEU A 789 -20.28 33.06 -3.04
C LEU A 789 -21.18 32.22 -2.12
N VAL A 790 -22.50 32.35 -2.27
CA VAL A 790 -23.50 31.65 -1.42
C VAL A 790 -24.60 31.03 -2.30
N ALA A 791 -24.97 29.78 -2.04
CA ALA A 791 -26.06 29.08 -2.73
C ALA A 791 -26.79 28.10 -1.78
N GLY A 792 -28.03 27.75 -2.09
CA GLY A 792 -28.81 26.76 -1.34
C GLY A 792 -30.12 26.40 -2.03
N GLY A 793 -30.73 25.28 -1.67
CA GLY A 793 -31.93 24.81 -2.36
C GLY A 793 -32.47 23.45 -1.92
N ARG A 794 -33.41 22.93 -2.74
CA ARG A 794 -34.07 21.65 -2.50
C ARG A 794 -33.46 20.55 -3.37
N ILE A 795 -33.23 19.38 -2.78
CA ILE A 795 -32.71 18.23 -3.52
C ILE A 795 -33.89 17.52 -4.22
N PRO A 796 -33.77 17.12 -5.50
CA PRO A 796 -34.85 16.47 -6.24
C PRO A 796 -35.41 15.25 -5.49
N LYS A 797 -36.73 15.17 -5.31
CA LYS A 797 -37.39 14.11 -4.53
C LYS A 797 -36.96 12.70 -4.97
N THR A 798 -36.86 12.50 -6.28
CA THR A 798 -36.46 11.25 -6.93
C THR A 798 -34.99 10.88 -6.69
N LEU A 799 -34.10 11.85 -6.46
CA LEU A 799 -32.71 11.62 -6.06
C LEU A 799 -32.64 11.24 -4.57
N VAL A 800 -33.38 11.94 -3.71
CA VAL A 800 -33.43 11.54 -2.29
C VAL A 800 -34.10 10.16 -2.17
N GLU A 801 -35.10 9.83 -2.99
CA GLU A 801 -35.72 8.51 -3.08
C GLU A 801 -34.73 7.40 -3.46
N PHE A 802 -33.80 7.69 -4.37
CA PHE A 802 -32.68 6.81 -4.65
C PHE A 802 -31.74 6.65 -3.44
N TRP A 803 -31.42 7.72 -2.72
CA TRP A 803 -30.49 7.67 -1.58
C TRP A 803 -30.95 6.81 -0.41
N LYS A 804 -32.25 6.83 -0.09
CA LYS A 804 -32.75 6.08 1.07
C LYS A 804 -32.81 4.56 0.82
N LEU A 805 -32.44 4.08 -0.36
CA LEU A 805 -32.26 2.65 -0.65
C LEU A 805 -31.13 2.00 0.18
N ASP A 806 -30.26 2.81 0.78
CA ASP A 806 -29.22 2.36 1.72
C ASP A 806 -29.57 2.57 3.20
N SER A 807 -30.51 3.47 3.51
CA SER A 807 -30.76 3.96 4.88
C SER A 807 -32.15 4.61 4.99
N PRO A 808 -33.09 4.03 5.76
CA PRO A 808 -34.48 4.44 5.83
C PRO A 808 -34.72 5.90 6.14
N GLU A 809 -34.18 6.35 7.27
CA GLU A 809 -34.65 7.55 7.98
C GLU A 809 -33.59 8.66 7.99
N GLN A 810 -32.40 8.38 7.46
CA GLN A 810 -31.23 9.26 7.54
C GLN A 810 -30.55 9.35 6.18
N VAL A 811 -30.77 10.49 5.51
CA VAL A 811 -30.15 10.89 4.23
C VAL A 811 -29.24 12.12 4.35
N ILE A 812 -29.01 12.60 5.58
CA ILE A 812 -28.27 13.83 5.87
C ILE A 812 -26.83 13.75 5.32
N ALA A 813 -26.15 12.61 5.51
CA ALA A 813 -24.80 12.41 4.97
C ALA A 813 -24.76 12.42 3.43
N GLN A 814 -25.80 11.94 2.76
CA GLN A 814 -25.93 12.02 1.29
C GLN A 814 -26.24 13.45 0.84
N ALA A 815 -27.07 14.20 1.57
CA ALA A 815 -27.39 15.59 1.27
C ALA A 815 -26.16 16.50 1.35
N GLU A 816 -25.35 16.37 2.39
CA GLU A 816 -24.10 17.13 2.54
C GLU A 816 -23.02 16.68 1.57
N ALA A 817 -22.85 15.37 1.34
CA ALA A 817 -21.93 14.89 0.30
C ALA A 817 -22.34 15.40 -1.09
N PHE A 818 -23.64 15.46 -1.39
CA PHE A 818 -24.16 16.05 -2.62
C PHE A 818 -23.90 17.56 -2.71
N ALA A 819 -24.01 18.32 -1.60
CA ALA A 819 -23.65 19.74 -1.59
C ALA A 819 -22.18 19.97 -1.99
N VAL A 820 -21.27 19.11 -1.54
CA VAL A 820 -19.84 19.16 -1.89
C VAL A 820 -19.58 18.73 -3.35
N VAL A 821 -20.26 17.68 -3.83
CA VAL A 821 -20.20 17.25 -5.25
C VAL A 821 -20.75 18.34 -6.18
N LEU A 822 -21.86 18.97 -5.80
CA LEU A 822 -22.46 20.10 -6.52
C LEU A 822 -21.52 21.30 -6.56
N ALA A 823 -20.87 21.64 -5.45
CA ALA A 823 -19.88 22.71 -5.41
C ALA A 823 -18.67 22.42 -6.32
N ARG A 824 -18.19 21.16 -6.35
CA ARG A 824 -17.06 20.74 -7.21
C ARG A 824 -17.39 20.86 -8.71
N GLU A 825 -18.60 20.49 -9.14
CA GLU A 825 -19.03 20.66 -10.55
C GLU A 825 -19.34 22.13 -10.89
N ALA A 826 -20.14 22.81 -10.07
CA ALA A 826 -20.58 24.18 -10.35
C ALA A 826 -19.42 25.19 -10.40
N PHE A 827 -18.39 24.98 -9.57
CA PHE A 827 -17.21 25.85 -9.50
C PHE A 827 -15.96 25.20 -10.13
N ARG A 828 -16.12 24.15 -10.96
CA ARG A 828 -15.01 23.37 -11.56
C ARG A 828 -13.93 24.25 -12.21
N ASN A 829 -14.35 25.22 -13.02
CA ASN A 829 -13.44 26.14 -13.73
C ASN A 829 -12.72 27.12 -12.78
N PHE A 830 -13.25 27.36 -11.58
CA PHE A 830 -12.71 28.28 -10.57
C PHE A 830 -11.70 27.60 -9.62
N ILE A 831 -11.82 26.27 -9.45
CA ILE A 831 -10.92 25.44 -8.64
C ILE A 831 -9.84 24.71 -9.46
N HIS A 832 -9.94 24.70 -10.80
CA HIS A 832 -9.06 23.91 -11.66
C HIS A 832 -7.56 24.20 -11.42
N GLY A 833 -6.80 23.17 -11.08
CA GLY A 833 -5.36 23.24 -10.75
C GLY A 833 -5.02 23.96 -9.44
N ARG A 834 -6.01 24.34 -8.60
CA ARG A 834 -5.80 25.09 -7.34
C ARG A 834 -5.81 24.15 -6.14
N ARG A 835 -5.45 24.67 -4.95
CA ARG A 835 -5.57 23.97 -3.66
C ARG A 835 -6.91 24.34 -3.02
N THR A 836 -7.68 23.35 -2.56
CA THR A 836 -9.08 23.56 -2.14
C THR A 836 -9.36 22.82 -0.83
N ILE A 837 -9.73 23.57 0.20
CA ILE A 837 -10.17 23.03 1.50
C ILE A 837 -11.70 23.07 1.56
N TYR A 838 -12.33 21.90 1.66
CA TYR A 838 -13.78 21.79 1.85
C TYR A 838 -14.10 21.57 3.33
N PHE A 839 -15.03 22.36 3.86
CA PHE A 839 -15.51 22.22 5.24
C PHE A 839 -16.88 21.54 5.25
N ILE A 840 -17.00 20.46 6.03
CA ILE A 840 -18.18 19.57 6.07
C ILE A 840 -18.52 19.27 7.54
N ASP A 841 -19.79 19.21 7.94
CA ASP A 841 -20.16 18.92 9.33
C ASP A 841 -20.64 17.47 9.58
N ASN A 842 -21.00 16.69 8.56
CA ASN A 842 -21.20 15.26 8.70
C ASN A 842 -19.91 14.46 8.47
N GLU A 843 -19.48 13.77 9.54
CA GLU A 843 -18.36 12.82 9.49
C GLU A 843 -18.57 11.77 8.39
N GLY A 844 -19.78 11.26 8.18
CA GLY A 844 -20.07 10.27 7.13
C GLY A 844 -19.91 10.81 5.71
N ALA A 845 -20.24 12.09 5.49
CA ALA A 845 -20.01 12.77 4.22
C ALA A 845 -18.52 13.03 3.98
N ARG A 846 -17.82 13.64 4.95
CA ARG A 846 -16.37 13.90 4.85
C ARG A 846 -15.58 12.60 4.64
N GLU A 847 -15.90 11.55 5.39
CA GLU A 847 -15.14 10.30 5.35
C GLU A 847 -15.36 9.50 4.05
N VAL A 848 -16.50 9.63 3.33
CA VAL A 848 -16.62 9.01 1.99
C VAL A 848 -15.80 9.78 0.95
N LEU A 849 -15.84 11.11 1.01
CA LEU A 849 -15.19 12.00 0.04
C LEU A 849 -13.67 12.03 0.25
N ILE A 850 -13.16 11.68 1.44
CA ILE A 850 -11.73 11.35 1.66
C ILE A 850 -11.35 9.98 1.09
N LYS A 851 -12.20 8.95 1.29
CA LYS A 851 -11.76 7.54 1.20
C LYS A 851 -12.17 6.78 -0.05
N GLY A 852 -13.14 7.27 -0.81
CA GLY A 852 -13.77 6.49 -1.89
C GLY A 852 -14.41 5.19 -1.39
N ALA A 853 -14.88 5.17 -0.14
CA ALA A 853 -15.39 3.96 0.50
C ALA A 853 -16.53 4.26 1.48
N SER A 854 -17.73 3.77 1.19
CA SER A 854 -18.90 3.86 2.08
C SER A 854 -19.47 2.47 2.41
N LYS A 855 -20.65 2.44 3.02
CA LYS A 855 -21.59 1.29 2.97
C LYS A 855 -22.96 1.65 2.41
N SER A 856 -23.30 2.94 2.40
CA SER A 856 -24.34 3.46 1.53
C SER A 856 -23.79 3.51 0.11
N ARG A 857 -24.38 2.72 -0.80
CA ARG A 857 -24.08 2.72 -2.23
C ARG A 857 -24.24 4.10 -2.83
N THR A 858 -25.31 4.80 -2.48
CA THR A 858 -25.60 6.15 -2.97
C THR A 858 -24.61 7.18 -2.45
N LEU A 859 -24.19 7.08 -1.19
CA LEU A 859 -23.09 7.89 -0.65
C LEU A 859 -21.75 7.57 -1.34
N LEU A 860 -21.51 6.32 -1.73
CA LEU A 860 -20.34 5.95 -2.56
C LEU A 860 -20.49 6.38 -4.03
N LEU A 861 -21.69 6.52 -4.59
CA LEU A 861 -21.89 7.07 -5.94
C LEU A 861 -21.63 8.58 -5.98
N LEU A 862 -22.00 9.31 -4.92
CA LEU A 862 -21.58 10.69 -4.71
C LEU A 862 -20.05 10.79 -4.60
N GLY A 863 -19.43 9.89 -3.83
CA GLY A 863 -17.97 9.73 -3.82
C GLY A 863 -17.37 9.46 -5.20
N ALA A 864 -17.88 8.47 -5.94
CA ALA A 864 -17.38 8.14 -7.28
C ALA A 864 -17.44 9.33 -8.23
N ARG A 865 -18.53 10.13 -8.20
CA ARG A 865 -18.62 11.39 -8.94
C ARG A 865 -17.60 12.43 -8.48
N PHE A 866 -17.33 12.54 -7.18
CA PHE A 866 -16.30 13.43 -6.63
C PHE A 866 -14.89 13.13 -7.19
N PHE A 867 -14.49 11.85 -7.26
CA PHE A 867 -13.19 11.45 -7.84
C PHE A 867 -13.20 11.41 -9.37
N GLU A 868 -14.36 11.25 -10.02
CA GLU A 868 -14.49 11.40 -11.48
C GLU A 868 -14.18 12.84 -11.90
N MET A 869 -14.72 13.83 -11.18
CA MET A 869 -14.45 15.26 -11.40
C MET A 869 -12.99 15.66 -11.10
N GLU A 870 -12.32 14.96 -10.19
CA GLU A 870 -10.91 15.21 -9.85
C GLU A 870 -9.96 15.04 -11.05
N ASN A 871 -10.30 14.16 -11.99
CA ASN A 871 -9.57 14.02 -13.25
C ASN A 871 -9.79 15.19 -14.22
N LEU A 872 -10.86 15.98 -14.00
CA LEU A 872 -11.27 17.13 -14.82
C LEU A 872 -10.77 18.46 -14.21
N ASP A 873 -10.85 18.63 -12.89
CA ASP A 873 -10.36 19.83 -12.20
C ASP A 873 -8.88 19.77 -11.80
N GLN A 874 -8.29 18.59 -11.57
CA GLN A 874 -6.90 18.45 -11.12
C GLN A 874 -6.58 19.27 -9.84
N SER A 875 -7.58 19.54 -9.00
CA SER A 875 -7.43 20.36 -7.79
C SER A 875 -6.89 19.55 -6.61
N LEU A 876 -5.92 20.13 -5.88
CA LEU A 876 -5.36 19.54 -4.67
C LEU A 876 -6.33 19.73 -3.50
N THR A 877 -7.11 18.69 -3.23
CA THR A 877 -8.25 18.70 -2.32
C THR A 877 -7.88 18.25 -0.90
N TRP A 878 -8.46 18.90 0.12
CA TRP A 878 -8.44 18.49 1.52
C TRP A 878 -9.82 18.71 2.17
N LEU A 879 -10.30 17.77 3.00
CA LEU A 879 -11.62 17.88 3.63
C LEU A 879 -11.50 17.98 5.17
N GLU A 880 -12.20 18.92 5.79
CA GLU A 880 -12.10 19.25 7.22
C GLU A 880 -13.48 19.39 7.89
N ARG A 881 -13.53 19.24 9.22
CA ARG A 881 -14.73 19.32 10.04
C ARG A 881 -15.02 20.76 10.50
N VAL A 882 -16.14 21.36 10.04
CA VAL A 882 -16.67 22.62 10.61
C VAL A 882 -17.79 22.34 11.60
N PRO A 883 -17.73 22.73 12.89
CA PRO A 883 -18.83 22.57 13.85
C PRO A 883 -20.14 23.12 13.27
N SER A 884 -21.28 22.44 13.41
CA SER A 884 -22.55 22.89 12.78
C SER A 884 -23.01 24.24 13.35
N ALA A 885 -22.72 24.52 14.63
CA ALA A 885 -22.89 25.83 15.26
C ALA A 885 -21.94 26.94 14.74
N SER A 886 -20.95 26.57 13.93
CA SER A 886 -19.96 27.43 13.27
C SER A 886 -20.06 27.32 11.73
N ASN A 887 -21.01 26.55 11.20
CA ASN A 887 -21.12 26.26 9.78
C ASN A 887 -21.93 27.36 9.09
N VAL A 888 -21.29 28.16 8.25
CA VAL A 888 -21.98 29.21 7.48
C VAL A 888 -22.91 28.63 6.38
N ALA A 889 -22.73 27.37 5.97
CA ALA A 889 -23.59 26.72 4.98
C ALA A 889 -24.92 26.18 5.55
N ASP A 890 -25.09 26.16 6.88
CA ASP A 890 -26.34 25.76 7.53
C ASP A 890 -27.50 26.69 7.15
N GLY A 891 -27.30 28.01 7.17
CA GLY A 891 -28.31 29.01 6.82
C GLY A 891 -28.89 28.79 5.41
N PRO A 892 -28.07 28.76 4.35
CA PRO A 892 -28.54 28.49 2.99
C PRO A 892 -29.24 27.13 2.83
N SER A 893 -28.86 26.11 3.61
CA SER A 893 -29.53 24.80 3.60
C SER A 893 -30.94 24.79 4.20
N ARG A 894 -31.24 25.80 5.04
CA ARG A 894 -32.52 26.06 5.69
C ARG A 894 -33.37 27.08 4.91
N GLY A 895 -32.74 27.81 3.97
CA GLY A 895 -33.37 28.81 3.10
C GLY A 895 -32.88 30.25 3.32
N GLU A 896 -31.99 30.48 4.30
CA GLU A 896 -31.50 31.79 4.75
C GLU A 896 -30.35 32.30 3.85
N ILE A 897 -30.53 32.19 2.53
CA ILE A 897 -29.49 32.43 1.50
C ILE A 897 -29.11 33.92 1.46
N ALA A 898 -30.11 34.81 1.52
CA ALA A 898 -29.90 36.25 1.43
C ALA A 898 -29.29 36.83 2.71
N GLU A 899 -29.72 36.33 3.86
CA GLU A 899 -29.19 36.64 5.18
C GLU A 899 -27.71 36.25 5.27
N THR A 900 -27.37 35.02 4.83
CA THR A 900 -26.00 34.52 4.81
C THR A 900 -25.10 35.32 3.88
N ALA A 901 -25.57 35.62 2.67
CA ALA A 901 -24.85 36.46 1.71
C ALA A 901 -24.56 37.86 2.28
N LYS A 902 -25.55 38.47 2.96
CA LYS A 902 -25.40 39.76 3.65
C LYS A 902 -24.42 39.71 4.82
N VAL A 903 -24.42 38.64 5.61
CA VAL A 903 -23.52 38.47 6.77
C VAL A 903 -22.06 38.34 6.35
N ILE A 904 -21.75 37.60 5.27
CA ILE A 904 -20.36 37.43 4.82
C ILE A 904 -19.88 38.52 3.85
N GLY A 905 -20.80 39.31 3.28
CA GLY A 905 -20.52 40.23 2.18
C GLY A 905 -20.20 39.47 0.88
N GLY A 906 -21.08 38.54 0.49
CA GLY A 906 -20.90 37.65 -0.67
C GLY A 906 -22.05 37.71 -1.67
N THR A 907 -21.81 37.16 -2.86
CA THR A 907 -22.78 37.15 -3.97
C THR A 907 -23.61 35.87 -3.94
N ILE A 908 -24.93 36.00 -4.14
CA ILE A 908 -25.83 34.84 -4.30
C ILE A 908 -25.64 34.23 -5.70
N VAL A 909 -25.54 32.91 -5.77
CA VAL A 909 -25.43 32.15 -7.02
C VAL A 909 -26.57 31.14 -7.08
N ASP A 910 -27.34 31.16 -8.18
CA ASP A 910 -28.32 30.11 -8.45
C ASP A 910 -27.63 28.85 -9.01
N LEU A 911 -28.03 27.69 -8.51
CA LEU A 911 -27.53 26.37 -8.89
C LEU A 911 -28.66 25.40 -9.29
N GLN A 912 -29.92 25.84 -9.35
CA GLN A 912 -31.08 24.94 -9.51
C GLN A 912 -31.01 24.08 -10.78
N GLU A 913 -30.57 24.64 -11.91
CA GLU A 913 -30.34 23.90 -13.15
C GLU A 913 -29.27 22.80 -12.97
N LYS A 914 -28.14 23.14 -12.33
CA LYS A 914 -27.05 22.18 -12.04
C LYS A 914 -27.46 21.11 -11.03
N VAL A 915 -28.36 21.42 -10.09
CA VAL A 915 -28.95 20.47 -9.14
C VAL A 915 -29.78 19.39 -9.85
N GLU A 916 -30.51 19.76 -10.90
CA GLU A 916 -31.34 18.83 -11.66
C GLU A 916 -30.53 17.98 -12.64
N GLU A 917 -29.61 18.60 -13.41
CA GLU A 917 -28.64 17.89 -14.26
C GLU A 917 -27.82 16.86 -13.46
N LEU A 918 -27.15 17.31 -12.39
CA LEU A 918 -26.33 16.46 -11.52
C LEU A 918 -27.20 15.43 -10.79
N GLY A 919 -28.47 15.75 -10.53
CA GLY A 919 -29.42 14.86 -9.88
C GLY A 919 -29.80 13.64 -10.71
N GLU A 920 -30.00 13.78 -12.03
CA GLU A 920 -30.17 12.62 -12.91
C GLU A 920 -28.84 11.91 -13.21
N LEU A 921 -27.74 12.67 -13.30
CA LEU A 921 -26.40 12.10 -13.49
C LEU A 921 -26.01 11.17 -12.33
N CYS A 922 -26.22 11.59 -11.08
CA CYS A 922 -25.93 10.80 -9.87
C CYS A 922 -26.76 9.50 -9.74
N LYS A 923 -27.88 9.34 -10.46
CA LYS A 923 -28.66 8.09 -10.54
C LYS A 923 -28.18 7.16 -11.65
N SER A 924 -27.79 7.74 -12.78
CA SER A 924 -27.44 7.02 -14.02
C SER A 924 -25.99 6.55 -14.08
N THR A 925 -25.14 7.05 -13.17
CA THR A 925 -23.71 6.70 -13.13
C THR A 925 -23.47 5.28 -12.59
N VAL A 926 -22.42 4.64 -13.08
CA VAL A 926 -21.90 3.32 -12.69
C VAL A 926 -22.70 2.10 -13.20
N GLN A 927 -22.33 1.65 -14.41
CA GLN A 927 -22.60 0.28 -14.89
C GLN A 927 -21.65 -0.78 -14.27
N ILE A 928 -20.72 -0.39 -13.39
CA ILE A 928 -19.86 -1.34 -12.67
C ILE A 928 -20.75 -2.11 -11.67
N PRO A 929 -20.83 -3.46 -11.74
CA PRO A 929 -21.62 -4.23 -10.79
C PRO A 929 -21.20 -3.95 -9.35
N TRP A 930 -22.16 -3.69 -8.45
CA TRP A 930 -21.93 -3.24 -7.07
C TRP A 930 -20.89 -4.08 -6.29
N LYS A 931 -20.82 -5.38 -6.59
CA LYS A 931 -19.81 -6.34 -6.09
C LYS A 931 -18.34 -6.01 -6.41
N LEU A 932 -18.05 -5.03 -7.28
CA LEU A 932 -16.69 -4.58 -7.62
C LEU A 932 -16.31 -3.24 -6.96
N LEU A 933 -17.20 -2.64 -6.17
CA LEU A 933 -17.01 -1.35 -5.50
C LEU A 933 -17.29 -1.42 -3.98
N LYS A 934 -17.29 -2.62 -3.38
CA LYS A 934 -17.75 -2.86 -1.99
C LYS A 934 -16.69 -3.59 -1.15
#